data_AF-A0A0C9QZ00-F1
#
_entry.id   AF-A0A0C9QZ00-F1
#
_cell.length_a   1.000
_cell.length_b   1.000
_cell.length_c   1.000
_cell.angle_alpha   90.00
_cell.angle_beta   90.00
_cell.angle_gamma   90.00
#
_symmetry.space_group_name_H-M   'P 1'
#
loop_
_entity.id
_entity.type
_entity.pdbx_description
1 polymer ?
#
loop_
_entity_poly.entity_id
_entity_poly.type
_entity_poly.pdbx_seq_one_letter_code
_entity_poly.pdbx_strand_id
1 'polypeptide(L)'
;MADEDCEKPFAVERAKTGRAKCKKCKCPIDKDDVRIAKIMANPFGDGKMKAWHHVDCIFDIFGKQRATTKRIENPPEDIAGWDDLNNADQKLIIEKLEEFEDKAPFKGKRQASPNKTESPRKISKITSTSPPKINPKSSIKNEASGSLRRDDLFKEFRRVCADIANVSAYTDKTAVVKKMLRKGADGSGFKGDVVLWCRMLLPMAGKRIYNLQSKQLIKLFSRILRQDEDAMLEDLEQGDVAETISTFFDTSTNSRPCTRSQLTLQEVDKFLENLATLTREDDQVSHFQSIIDNCTANDLKMIIRLIKHDLRINCGPKHILEAIDADAYQAFQVSNNLESVVKRFTRQDGDQPGSDPGTSRSPVKGKILLSLMTPVLPMLAEACTSVEMAMRKCPNGMMSEVKYDGERVQIHKKGHDFKYFSRALKPVVPHKVSHFKDYIPKAFPDGDDLILDSEILLIDMKTGQPLPFGTLGVHKKAQFQDAKVCIFVFDCLYYNGEVLINKTMRERRAILNKRMTVIPNRVMLSEVEEINDSKDLAEMIAKVIKMGLEGLVLKDVNSTYEPGKRHWLKVKRDYLCNGAMADSADLVVLGAWYGTGNKGGIMSIFLMGCYDKNRDKWVTVTKVHGGHDDATLARLQDELDMIKIGKDPNLVPKWLIVSKPMVPDFLARDPKKQPVWEITGAEFTNQGVHTAEGISIRFPRVTRIRDDKDWATATSLDELRVLFKKRTDSIDFSLLLGNTSDTKNTRSKKVKKLDSYNIKRTKEINDGTLADDIKPDVGIMDYDVKNESAQTCGEWKKNDSEGSDNAVFYAFLNNDYIEYSADGRPLNWIEGRKPNEGLPRGAKPLSERGPAEMVSFTTEKLQRKLTLRNPYISTAIPHIYCTYIVYK
;
A
#
# COMPACT_ATOMS: atom_id res chain seq x y z
N MET A 1 5.11 -48.94 -9.02
CA MET A 1 6.57 -48.94 -8.80
C MET A 1 7.19 -48.11 -9.91
N ALA A 2 7.52 -46.87 -9.59
CA ALA A 2 8.36 -45.97 -10.38
C ALA A 2 9.22 -45.27 -9.33
N ASP A 3 10.54 -45.45 -9.42
CA ASP A 3 11.51 -45.05 -8.42
C ASP A 3 11.48 -43.54 -8.16
N GLU A 4 11.39 -43.15 -6.89
CA GLU A 4 11.69 -41.79 -6.44
C GLU A 4 13.21 -41.56 -6.56
N ASP A 5 13.64 -40.99 -7.67
CA ASP A 5 15.04 -40.63 -7.89
C ASP A 5 15.44 -39.51 -6.91
N CYS A 6 16.23 -39.86 -5.90
CA CYS A 6 16.85 -38.92 -4.97
C CYS A 6 17.92 -38.10 -5.72
N GLU A 7 17.51 -37.05 -6.43
CA GLU A 7 18.41 -36.22 -7.22
C GLU A 7 19.44 -35.49 -6.32
N LYS A 8 20.70 -35.94 -6.40
CA LYS A 8 21.85 -35.40 -5.66
C LYS A 8 22.03 -33.89 -5.90
N PRO A 9 22.49 -33.11 -4.89
CA PRO A 9 22.57 -31.64 -4.96
C PRO A 9 23.60 -31.10 -5.96
N PHE A 10 24.59 -31.92 -6.33
CA PHE A 10 25.63 -31.58 -7.30
C PHE A 10 25.68 -32.61 -8.43
N ALA A 11 26.26 -32.22 -9.56
CA ALA A 11 26.57 -33.14 -10.65
C ALA A 11 27.96 -32.86 -11.20
N VAL A 12 28.65 -33.89 -11.68
CA VAL A 12 29.97 -33.76 -12.30
C VAL A 12 30.01 -34.49 -13.63
N GLU A 13 30.71 -33.92 -14.60
CA GLU A 13 31.00 -34.58 -15.88
C GLU A 13 32.21 -33.92 -16.54
N ARG A 14 32.78 -34.58 -17.55
CA ARG A 14 33.65 -33.92 -18.52
C ARG A 14 32.82 -33.14 -19.54
N ALA A 15 33.25 -31.92 -19.84
CA ALA A 15 32.54 -31.01 -20.72
C ALA A 15 32.45 -31.56 -22.14
N LYS A 16 31.27 -32.06 -22.53
CA LYS A 16 31.02 -32.60 -23.89
C LYS A 16 31.26 -31.58 -25.02
N THR A 17 31.15 -30.28 -24.71
CA THR A 17 31.39 -29.16 -25.64
C THR A 17 31.99 -27.95 -24.91
N GLY A 18 32.79 -27.15 -25.61
CA GLY A 18 33.37 -25.89 -25.10
C GLY A 18 32.40 -24.69 -25.00
N ARG A 19 31.07 -24.93 -25.13
CA ARG A 19 30.06 -23.85 -25.18
C ARG A 19 29.57 -23.40 -23.81
N ALA A 20 29.82 -24.19 -22.77
CA ALA A 20 29.39 -23.85 -21.42
C ALA A 20 30.31 -22.78 -20.82
N LYS A 21 29.74 -21.78 -20.15
CA LYS A 21 30.50 -20.77 -19.40
C LYS A 21 30.39 -21.03 -17.91
N CYS A 22 31.52 -21.00 -17.21
CA CYS A 22 31.56 -21.13 -15.77
C CYS A 22 30.70 -20.05 -15.10
N LYS A 23 29.78 -20.44 -14.22
CA LYS A 23 28.84 -19.49 -13.59
C LYS A 23 29.51 -18.51 -12.64
N LYS A 24 30.72 -18.81 -12.15
CA LYS A 24 31.54 -17.90 -11.33
C LYS A 24 32.34 -16.90 -12.18
N CYS A 25 33.36 -17.36 -12.90
CA CYS A 25 34.30 -16.48 -13.62
C CYS A 25 33.83 -16.04 -15.01
N LYS A 26 32.74 -16.64 -15.54
CA LYS A 26 32.17 -16.40 -16.87
C LYS A 26 33.07 -16.79 -18.06
N CYS A 27 34.27 -17.31 -17.82
CA CYS A 27 35.11 -17.90 -18.86
C CYS A 27 34.47 -19.17 -19.44
N PRO A 28 34.73 -19.50 -20.72
CA PRO A 28 34.34 -20.80 -21.29
C PRO A 28 35.00 -21.95 -20.52
N ILE A 29 34.29 -23.07 -20.41
CA ILE A 29 34.81 -24.35 -19.93
C ILE A 29 35.13 -25.16 -21.19
N ASP A 30 36.39 -25.50 -21.40
CA ASP A 30 36.83 -26.15 -22.63
C ASP A 30 36.29 -27.58 -22.76
N LYS A 31 36.31 -28.12 -23.98
CA LYS A 31 35.85 -29.49 -24.23
C LYS A 31 36.78 -30.47 -23.50
N ASP A 32 36.20 -31.50 -22.90
CA ASP A 32 36.86 -32.58 -22.16
C ASP A 32 37.43 -32.19 -20.78
N ASP A 33 37.28 -30.93 -20.35
CA ASP A 33 37.58 -30.47 -18.99
C ASP A 33 36.54 -30.95 -17.97
N VAL A 34 37.00 -31.29 -16.76
CA VAL A 34 36.15 -31.66 -15.64
C VAL A 34 35.40 -30.43 -15.12
N ARG A 35 34.09 -30.54 -14.97
CA ARG A 35 33.24 -29.46 -14.46
C ARG A 35 32.21 -29.95 -13.45
N ILE A 36 31.95 -29.13 -12.45
CA ILE A 36 30.98 -29.42 -11.38
C ILE A 36 29.79 -28.47 -11.52
N ALA A 37 28.58 -29.01 -11.52
CA ALA A 37 27.34 -28.28 -11.51
C ALA A 37 26.69 -28.28 -10.12
N LYS A 38 26.14 -27.12 -9.75
CA LYS A 38 25.13 -27.02 -8.70
C LYS A 38 23.75 -27.16 -9.33
N ILE A 39 22.91 -28.03 -8.79
CA ILE A 39 21.54 -28.18 -9.25
C ILE A 39 20.69 -27.04 -8.67
N MET A 40 20.01 -26.29 -9.53
CA MET A 40 19.19 -25.12 -9.15
C MET A 40 17.81 -25.20 -9.78
N ALA A 41 16.80 -24.55 -9.21
CA ALA A 41 15.51 -24.39 -9.87
C ALA A 41 15.66 -23.56 -11.16
N ASN A 42 14.99 -23.95 -12.23
CA ASN A 42 15.02 -23.24 -13.51
C ASN A 42 14.24 -21.91 -13.41
N PRO A 43 14.86 -20.74 -13.67
CA PRO A 43 14.18 -19.45 -13.59
C PRO A 43 13.14 -19.22 -14.70
N PHE A 44 13.09 -20.07 -15.73
CA PHE A 44 12.33 -19.85 -16.96
C PHE A 44 11.22 -20.90 -17.20
N GLY A 45 10.94 -21.78 -16.24
CA GLY A 45 9.88 -22.79 -16.31
C GLY A 45 9.99 -23.83 -15.20
N ASP A 46 9.10 -24.82 -15.20
CA ASP A 46 9.13 -25.92 -14.22
C ASP A 46 10.27 -26.90 -14.54
N GLY A 47 11.18 -27.12 -13.58
CA GLY A 47 12.30 -28.05 -13.69
C GLY A 47 13.58 -27.59 -12.96
N LYS A 48 14.59 -28.46 -12.89
CA LYS A 48 15.92 -28.12 -12.35
C LYS A 48 16.91 -27.86 -13.49
N MET A 49 17.89 -26.99 -13.26
CA MET A 49 18.96 -26.64 -14.20
C MET A 49 20.35 -26.89 -13.59
N LYS A 50 21.29 -27.39 -14.41
CA LYS A 50 22.70 -27.58 -14.04
C LYS A 50 23.48 -26.27 -14.21
N ALA A 51 23.92 -25.67 -13.11
CA ALA A 51 24.77 -24.49 -13.12
C ALA A 51 26.25 -24.91 -13.11
N TRP A 52 26.89 -25.01 -14.27
CA TRP A 52 28.28 -25.49 -14.43
C TRP A 52 29.36 -24.51 -13.96
N HIS A 53 30.40 -25.04 -13.32
CA HIS A 53 31.57 -24.32 -12.81
C HIS A 53 32.85 -25.11 -13.13
N HIS A 54 33.99 -24.42 -13.24
CA HIS A 54 35.30 -25.08 -13.10
C HIS A 54 35.43 -25.67 -11.69
N VAL A 55 36.25 -26.71 -11.53
CA VAL A 55 36.50 -27.35 -10.23
C VAL A 55 36.98 -26.32 -9.20
N ASP A 56 38.02 -25.54 -9.48
CA ASP A 56 38.50 -24.50 -8.53
C ASP A 56 37.43 -23.42 -8.24
N CYS A 57 36.59 -23.13 -9.24
CA CYS A 57 35.55 -22.14 -9.10
C CYS A 57 34.44 -22.57 -8.15
N ILE A 58 34.08 -23.86 -8.08
CA ILE A 58 33.04 -24.31 -7.15
C ILE A 58 33.54 -24.27 -5.70
N PHE A 59 34.79 -24.64 -5.44
CA PHE A 59 35.36 -24.61 -4.08
C PHE A 59 35.59 -23.18 -3.57
N ASP A 60 36.00 -22.25 -4.43
CA ASP A 60 36.03 -20.83 -4.09
C ASP A 60 34.64 -20.25 -3.78
N ILE A 61 33.58 -20.81 -4.37
CA ILE A 61 32.20 -20.45 -4.01
C ILE A 61 31.87 -20.97 -2.63
N PHE A 62 32.23 -22.22 -2.29
CA PHE A 62 32.02 -22.77 -0.96
C PHE A 62 32.74 -21.96 0.13
N GLY A 63 33.95 -21.44 -0.16
CA GLY A 63 34.71 -20.61 0.77
C GLY A 63 34.11 -19.25 1.08
N LYS A 64 33.19 -18.76 0.23
CA LYS A 64 32.49 -17.48 0.42
C LYS A 64 31.04 -17.64 0.88
N GLN A 65 30.56 -18.88 1.03
CA GLN A 65 29.18 -19.18 1.44
C GLN A 65 29.08 -19.44 2.94
N ARG A 66 27.95 -19.05 3.55
CA ARG A 66 27.62 -19.28 4.97
C ARG A 66 27.71 -20.78 5.30
N ALA A 67 28.15 -21.11 6.52
CA ALA A 67 28.40 -22.50 6.97
C ALA A 67 27.19 -23.45 6.83
N THR A 68 25.96 -22.93 6.74
CA THR A 68 24.71 -23.70 6.63
C THR A 68 24.28 -24.03 5.19
N THR A 69 25.05 -23.63 4.18
CA THR A 69 24.75 -23.95 2.76
C THR A 69 25.23 -25.36 2.45
N LYS A 70 24.40 -26.22 1.81
CA LYS A 70 24.83 -27.55 1.35
C LYS A 70 26.13 -27.45 0.55
N ARG A 71 27.15 -28.19 0.99
CA ARG A 71 28.48 -28.34 0.36
C ARG A 71 28.64 -29.80 -0.07
N ILE A 72 29.72 -30.08 -0.79
CA ILE A 72 30.14 -31.46 -1.05
C ILE A 72 30.88 -31.90 0.20
N GLU A 73 30.32 -32.86 0.94
CA GLU A 73 30.95 -33.46 2.13
C GLU A 73 31.38 -34.89 1.79
N ASN A 74 30.51 -35.66 1.12
CA ASN A 74 30.77 -37.00 0.63
C ASN A 74 30.62 -37.05 -0.90
N PRO A 75 31.70 -36.90 -1.70
CA PRO A 75 31.61 -36.85 -3.16
C PRO A 75 30.81 -37.99 -3.83
N PRO A 76 30.92 -39.27 -3.41
CA PRO A 76 30.11 -40.36 -3.98
C PRO A 76 28.61 -40.26 -3.69
N GLU A 77 28.21 -39.59 -2.60
CA GLU A 77 26.81 -39.47 -2.19
C GLU A 77 26.18 -38.14 -2.65
N ASP A 78 26.98 -37.06 -2.67
CA ASP A 78 26.54 -35.70 -2.94
C ASP A 78 26.58 -35.30 -4.42
N ILE A 79 27.35 -36.04 -5.23
CA ILE A 79 27.59 -35.72 -6.65
C ILE A 79 27.02 -36.81 -7.56
N ALA A 80 26.10 -36.42 -8.44
CA ALA A 80 25.64 -37.26 -9.55
C ALA A 80 26.70 -37.33 -10.66
N GLY A 81 26.96 -38.52 -11.20
CA GLY A 81 28.00 -38.75 -12.22
C GLY A 81 29.41 -38.94 -11.65
N TRP A 82 29.54 -39.17 -10.33
CA TRP A 82 30.83 -39.42 -9.67
C TRP A 82 31.49 -40.71 -10.16
N ASP A 83 30.71 -41.79 -10.28
CA ASP A 83 31.19 -43.11 -10.71
C ASP A 83 31.57 -43.16 -12.20
N ASP A 84 31.13 -42.17 -12.98
CA ASP A 84 31.44 -42.04 -14.42
C ASP A 84 32.77 -41.31 -14.68
N LEU A 85 33.42 -40.76 -13.65
CA LEU A 85 34.71 -40.10 -13.77
C LEU A 85 35.87 -41.10 -13.76
N ASN A 86 36.98 -40.75 -14.43
CA ASN A 86 38.21 -41.53 -14.30
C ASN A 86 38.89 -41.29 -12.93
N ASN A 87 39.75 -42.21 -12.53
CA ASN A 87 40.44 -42.15 -11.24
C ASN A 87 41.29 -40.87 -11.05
N ALA A 88 41.79 -40.27 -12.13
CA ALA A 88 42.57 -39.03 -12.07
C ALA A 88 41.69 -37.81 -11.74
N ASP A 89 40.49 -37.74 -12.32
CA ASP A 89 39.52 -36.66 -12.10
C ASP A 89 38.88 -36.74 -10.72
N GLN A 90 38.57 -37.97 -10.25
CA GLN A 90 38.10 -38.19 -8.88
C GLN A 90 39.16 -37.72 -7.87
N LYS A 91 40.43 -38.06 -8.09
CA LYS A 91 41.53 -37.63 -7.24
C LYS A 91 41.69 -36.10 -7.23
N LEU A 92 41.58 -35.43 -8.38
CA LEU A 92 41.63 -33.97 -8.47
C LEU A 92 40.54 -33.30 -7.61
N ILE A 93 39.31 -33.83 -7.63
CA ILE A 93 38.21 -33.25 -6.86
C ILE A 93 38.38 -33.50 -5.36
N ILE A 94 38.87 -34.68 -4.97
CA ILE A 94 39.19 -35.00 -3.56
C ILE A 94 40.30 -34.08 -3.04
N GLU A 95 41.40 -33.93 -3.79
CA GLU A 95 42.50 -33.03 -3.41
C GLU A 95 42.03 -31.59 -3.23
N LYS A 96 41.12 -31.11 -4.10
CA LYS A 96 40.53 -29.78 -3.99
C LYS A 96 39.55 -29.63 -2.82
N LEU A 97 38.89 -30.72 -2.41
CA LEU A 97 38.06 -30.73 -1.22
C LEU A 97 38.92 -30.70 0.06
N GLU A 98 40.00 -31.47 0.12
CA GLU A 98 40.96 -31.45 1.23
C GLU A 98 41.64 -30.08 1.38
N GLU A 99 42.14 -29.51 0.26
CA GLU A 99 42.71 -28.14 0.24
C GLU A 99 41.71 -27.08 0.72
N PHE A 100 40.42 -27.31 0.49
CA PHE A 100 39.35 -26.42 0.91
C PHE A 100 39.05 -26.55 2.41
N GLU A 101 38.98 -27.78 2.93
CA GLU A 101 38.76 -28.05 4.35
C GLU A 101 39.91 -27.52 5.22
N ASP A 102 41.16 -27.65 4.76
CA ASP A 102 42.34 -27.15 5.47
C ASP A 102 42.41 -25.62 5.53
N LYS A 103 41.73 -24.92 4.62
CA LYS A 103 41.66 -23.44 4.58
C LYS A 103 40.46 -22.86 5.32
N ALA A 104 39.54 -23.68 5.83
CA ALA A 104 38.33 -23.22 6.51
C ALA A 104 38.60 -22.81 7.98
N PRO A 105 38.11 -21.65 8.48
CA PRO A 105 38.48 -21.09 9.80
C PRO A 105 37.82 -21.78 11.02
N PHE A 106 37.29 -23.00 10.88
CA PHE A 106 36.54 -23.70 11.93
C PHE A 106 37.24 -25.01 12.37
N LYS A 107 38.43 -24.91 12.98
CA LYS A 107 38.98 -25.97 13.87
C LYS A 107 39.67 -25.34 15.08
N GLY A 108 39.11 -25.55 16.28
CA GLY A 108 39.67 -25.14 17.57
C GLY A 108 40.60 -26.20 18.19
N LYS A 109 41.88 -25.83 18.30
CA LYS A 109 43.01 -26.26 19.18
C LYS A 109 43.02 -27.65 19.87
N ARG A 110 44.13 -28.39 19.64
CA ARG A 110 44.86 -29.15 20.69
C ARG A 110 46.24 -28.51 20.91
N GLN A 111 46.62 -28.30 22.17
CA GLN A 111 47.84 -27.64 22.63
C GLN A 111 49.07 -28.58 22.61
N ALA A 112 50.24 -28.05 22.24
CA ALA A 112 51.51 -28.08 23.01
C ALA A 112 52.63 -27.35 22.25
N SER A 113 53.34 -26.44 22.94
CA SER A 113 54.62 -25.80 22.57
C SER A 113 55.82 -26.63 23.09
N PRO A 114 57.14 -26.33 22.87
CA PRO A 114 57.79 -25.18 22.19
C PRO A 114 58.98 -25.54 21.25
N ASN A 115 59.45 -24.60 20.39
CA ASN A 115 60.81 -24.00 20.45
C ASN A 115 61.30 -23.31 19.16
N LYS A 116 61.92 -22.14 19.41
CA LYS A 116 63.10 -21.51 18.79
C LYS A 116 63.07 -20.98 17.34
N THR A 117 62.98 -19.65 17.27
CA THR A 117 63.98 -18.70 16.72
C THR A 117 64.90 -19.19 15.59
N GLU A 118 64.79 -18.59 14.41
CA GLU A 118 65.81 -17.72 13.79
C GLU A 118 65.43 -17.34 12.34
N SER A 119 65.31 -16.04 12.08
CA SER A 119 65.61 -15.42 10.78
C SER A 119 67.15 -15.24 10.67
N PRO A 120 67.83 -15.02 9.51
CA PRO A 120 67.35 -14.16 8.40
C PRO A 120 68.02 -14.35 6.99
N ARG A 121 67.76 -13.39 6.07
CA ARG A 121 68.63 -12.90 4.95
C ARG A 121 68.77 -13.81 3.71
N LYS A 122 68.99 -13.37 2.45
CA LYS A 122 69.06 -12.08 1.71
C LYS A 122 69.39 -12.44 0.24
N ILE A 123 69.06 -11.54 -0.72
CA ILE A 123 69.84 -11.20 -1.95
C ILE A 123 69.83 -12.27 -3.09
N SER A 124 69.70 -12.02 -4.40
CA SER A 124 69.63 -10.83 -5.26
C SER A 124 69.20 -11.22 -6.71
N LYS A 125 68.65 -10.22 -7.43
CA LYS A 125 68.76 -9.82 -8.86
C LYS A 125 69.33 -10.84 -9.90
N ILE A 126 68.86 -10.84 -11.16
CA ILE A 126 69.39 -9.97 -12.25
C ILE A 126 68.52 -10.05 -13.55
N THR A 127 68.14 -8.86 -14.07
CA THR A 127 67.98 -8.30 -15.46
C THR A 127 67.37 -9.11 -16.63
N SER A 128 66.81 -8.56 -17.72
CA SER A 128 66.53 -7.22 -18.31
C SER A 128 65.66 -7.49 -19.57
N THR A 129 64.73 -6.64 -20.01
CA THR A 129 64.95 -5.56 -21.01
C THR A 129 63.60 -4.93 -21.39
N SER A 130 63.62 -3.66 -21.81
CA SER A 130 62.52 -2.79 -22.28
C SER A 130 62.96 -2.14 -23.61
N PRO A 131 62.10 -1.64 -24.55
CA PRO A 131 61.34 -0.36 -24.41
C PRO A 131 60.05 -0.27 -25.31
N PRO A 132 59.39 0.89 -25.56
CA PRO A 132 59.32 2.18 -24.84
C PRO A 132 57.88 2.59 -24.41
N LYS A 133 57.82 3.62 -23.57
CA LYS A 133 56.62 4.30 -23.03
C LYS A 133 56.02 5.31 -24.03
N ILE A 134 54.69 5.37 -24.08
CA ILE A 134 53.94 6.56 -24.53
C ILE A 134 53.06 7.02 -23.37
N ASN A 135 53.31 8.24 -22.89
CA ASN A 135 52.45 8.97 -21.96
C ASN A 135 51.20 9.47 -22.70
N PRO A 136 50.08 9.59 -21.99
CA PRO A 136 49.32 10.83 -22.10
C PRO A 136 48.94 11.37 -20.73
N LYS A 137 49.73 12.34 -20.24
CA LYS A 137 49.14 13.51 -19.58
C LYS A 137 48.56 14.35 -20.71
N SER A 138 47.24 14.27 -20.91
CA SER A 138 46.51 15.32 -21.63
C SER A 138 45.50 15.92 -20.66
N SER A 139 45.85 17.11 -20.21
CA SER A 139 44.94 18.10 -19.66
C SER A 139 43.78 18.31 -20.62
N ILE A 140 42.57 17.93 -20.20
CA ILE A 140 41.35 18.47 -20.80
C ILE A 140 41.29 19.95 -20.40
N LYS A 141 41.80 20.81 -21.27
CA LYS A 141 41.42 22.22 -21.29
C LYS A 141 39.99 22.27 -21.83
N ASN A 142 39.01 22.25 -20.94
CA ASN A 142 37.69 22.74 -21.27
C ASN A 142 37.74 24.26 -21.23
N GLU A 143 37.47 24.87 -22.38
CA GLU A 143 37.05 26.26 -22.47
C GLU A 143 35.73 26.42 -21.72
N ALA A 144 35.82 26.87 -20.48
CA ALA A 144 34.74 27.53 -19.75
C ALA A 144 35.39 28.44 -18.69
N SER A 145 35.91 29.59 -19.12
CA SER A 145 36.22 30.68 -18.20
C SER A 145 34.90 31.31 -17.72
N GLY A 146 34.18 30.58 -16.86
CA GLY A 146 33.14 31.11 -16.00
C GLY A 146 33.62 30.97 -14.57
N SER A 147 33.79 32.09 -13.85
CA SER A 147 34.05 32.06 -12.41
C SER A 147 33.07 31.10 -11.72
N LEU A 148 33.58 30.09 -11.01
CA LEU A 148 32.78 29.18 -10.19
C LEU A 148 31.91 30.01 -9.26
N ARG A 149 30.60 30.05 -9.53
CA ARG A 149 29.66 30.86 -8.77
C ARG A 149 29.50 30.22 -7.41
N ARG A 150 29.56 31.02 -6.35
CA ARG A 150 29.44 30.51 -4.98
C ARG A 150 28.11 29.78 -4.74
N ASP A 151 27.05 30.23 -5.40
CA ASP A 151 25.71 29.62 -5.35
C ASP A 151 25.63 28.22 -5.95
N ASP A 152 26.57 27.86 -6.83
CA ASP A 152 26.61 26.54 -7.47
C ASP A 152 27.36 25.51 -6.61
N LEU A 153 27.97 25.92 -5.50
CA LEU A 153 28.70 25.02 -4.61
C LEU A 153 27.73 24.12 -3.83
N PHE A 154 27.96 22.82 -3.86
CA PHE A 154 27.16 21.85 -3.12
C PHE A 154 27.25 22.06 -1.60
N LYS A 155 28.34 22.65 -1.12
CA LYS A 155 28.48 23.13 0.27
C LYS A 155 27.41 24.14 0.65
N GLU A 156 27.11 25.11 -0.21
CA GLU A 156 26.08 26.12 0.06
C GLU A 156 24.69 25.49 0.05
N PHE A 157 24.41 24.54 -0.85
CA PHE A 157 23.18 23.76 -0.82
C PHE A 157 23.00 22.99 0.49
N ARG A 158 24.06 22.33 1.00
CA ARG A 158 24.02 21.67 2.31
C ARG A 158 23.77 22.64 3.45
N ARG A 159 24.42 23.80 3.45
CA ARG A 159 24.19 24.85 4.45
C ARG A 159 22.72 25.24 4.47
N VAL A 160 22.13 25.52 3.31
CA VAL A 160 20.70 25.88 3.21
C VAL A 160 19.80 24.74 3.68
N CYS A 161 20.09 23.48 3.35
CA CYS A 161 19.33 22.34 3.87
C CYS A 161 19.40 22.26 5.40
N ALA A 162 20.57 22.47 5.99
CA ALA A 162 20.75 22.51 7.44
C ALA A 162 19.98 23.69 8.07
N ASP A 163 20.08 24.89 7.48
CA ASP A 163 19.34 26.07 7.91
C ASP A 163 17.83 25.81 7.91
N ILE A 164 17.29 25.18 6.85
CA ILE A 164 15.87 24.80 6.77
C ILE A 164 15.50 23.77 7.84
N ALA A 165 16.33 22.75 8.05
CA ALA A 165 16.08 21.69 9.02
C ALA A 165 16.02 22.23 10.46
N ASN A 166 16.86 23.22 10.78
CA ASN A 166 16.99 23.81 12.12
C ASN A 166 15.82 24.72 12.51
N VAL A 167 14.97 25.15 11.57
CA VAL A 167 13.77 25.93 11.89
C VAL A 167 12.53 25.04 11.98
N SER A 168 11.70 25.25 13.00
CA SER A 168 10.48 24.48 13.21
C SER A 168 9.30 24.99 12.37
N ALA A 169 9.09 26.30 12.30
CA ALA A 169 7.94 26.90 11.62
C ALA A 169 8.09 26.87 10.09
N TYR A 170 7.00 26.48 9.39
CA TYR A 170 6.99 26.40 7.92
C TYR A 170 7.16 27.76 7.21
N THR A 171 6.68 28.83 7.83
CA THR A 171 6.88 30.20 7.34
C THR A 171 8.36 30.57 7.30
N ASP A 172 9.09 30.16 8.33
CA ASP A 172 10.51 30.47 8.46
C ASP A 172 11.35 29.60 7.52
N LYS A 173 10.98 28.32 7.35
CA LYS A 173 11.56 27.46 6.30
C LYS A 173 11.44 28.09 4.92
N THR A 174 10.26 28.64 4.59
CA THR A 174 10.01 29.38 3.35
C THR A 174 10.89 30.63 3.27
N ALA A 175 11.04 31.37 4.37
CA ALA A 175 11.88 32.56 4.45
C ALA A 175 13.37 32.25 4.22
N VAL A 176 13.89 31.12 4.72
CA VAL A 176 15.27 30.66 4.49
C VAL A 176 15.53 30.44 2.99
N VAL A 177 14.65 29.70 2.31
CA VAL A 177 14.75 29.46 0.86
C VAL A 177 14.64 30.77 0.08
N LYS A 178 13.68 31.62 0.43
CA LYS A 178 13.45 32.92 -0.19
C LYS A 178 14.65 33.85 -0.02
N LYS A 179 15.32 33.81 1.13
CA LYS A 179 16.56 34.55 1.40
C LYS A 179 17.67 34.07 0.46
N MET A 180 17.86 32.76 0.31
CA MET A 180 18.86 32.20 -0.59
C MET A 180 18.60 32.62 -2.05
N LEU A 181 17.37 32.43 -2.54
CA LEU A 181 17.00 32.72 -3.94
C LEU A 181 16.97 34.22 -4.27
N ARG A 182 16.94 35.11 -3.27
CA ARG A 182 17.00 36.57 -3.48
C ARG A 182 18.39 37.15 -3.27
N LYS A 183 19.08 36.75 -2.20
CA LYS A 183 20.37 37.36 -1.81
C LYS A 183 21.58 36.58 -2.33
N GLY A 184 21.43 35.32 -2.71
CA GLY A 184 22.56 34.44 -3.01
C GLY A 184 23.40 34.12 -1.76
N ALA A 185 24.45 33.31 -1.95
CA ALA A 185 25.39 32.92 -0.90
C ALA A 185 26.34 34.06 -0.50
N ASP A 186 26.65 34.98 -1.42
CA ASP A 186 27.54 36.12 -1.19
C ASP A 186 26.80 37.42 -0.81
N GLY A 187 25.46 37.41 -0.83
CA GLY A 187 24.62 38.58 -0.52
C GLY A 187 24.45 39.55 -1.68
N SER A 188 25.08 39.31 -2.84
CA SER A 188 25.04 40.19 -4.03
C SER A 188 23.92 39.86 -5.02
N GLY A 189 23.01 38.96 -4.64
CA GLY A 189 21.95 38.42 -5.51
C GLY A 189 22.22 36.97 -5.89
N PHE A 190 21.16 36.21 -6.14
CA PHE A 190 21.27 34.81 -6.55
C PHE A 190 21.67 34.70 -8.02
N LYS A 191 22.76 33.99 -8.29
CA LYS A 191 23.36 33.78 -9.62
C LYS A 191 23.35 32.31 -10.04
N GLY A 192 22.84 31.40 -9.20
CA GLY A 192 22.72 29.97 -9.53
C GLY A 192 21.52 29.65 -10.44
N ASP A 193 21.39 28.37 -10.80
CA ASP A 193 20.20 27.87 -11.50
C ASP A 193 19.05 27.57 -10.51
N VAL A 194 18.00 28.40 -10.53
CA VAL A 194 16.82 28.27 -9.66
C VAL A 194 16.10 26.93 -9.89
N VAL A 195 16.02 26.46 -11.14
CA VAL A 195 15.36 25.18 -11.47
C VAL A 195 16.14 24.02 -10.86
N LEU A 196 17.47 24.04 -11.01
CA LEU A 196 18.33 23.02 -10.40
C LEU A 196 18.21 23.04 -8.87
N TRP A 197 18.26 24.21 -8.24
CA TRP A 197 18.08 24.34 -6.79
C TRP A 197 16.74 23.78 -6.30
N CYS A 198 15.64 24.12 -6.97
CA CYS A 198 14.32 23.63 -6.60
C CYS A 198 14.20 22.10 -6.81
N ARG A 199 14.78 21.58 -7.88
CA ARG A 199 14.82 20.14 -8.18
C ARG A 199 15.63 19.35 -7.14
N MET A 200 16.73 19.92 -6.66
CA MET A 200 17.56 19.33 -5.62
C MET A 200 16.90 19.43 -4.23
N LEU A 201 16.20 20.53 -3.92
CA LEU A 201 15.41 20.69 -2.68
C LEU A 201 14.16 19.81 -2.65
N LEU A 202 13.65 19.41 -3.81
CA LEU A 202 12.45 18.58 -3.96
C LEU A 202 12.77 17.25 -4.67
N PRO A 203 13.61 16.37 -4.09
CA PRO A 203 14.02 15.15 -4.76
C PRO A 203 12.85 14.18 -5.01
N MET A 204 11.76 14.27 -4.25
CA MET A 204 10.51 13.52 -4.47
C MET A 204 9.69 14.02 -5.67
N ALA A 205 9.84 15.30 -6.05
CA ALA A 205 9.16 15.85 -7.23
C ALA A 205 9.87 15.46 -8.53
N GLY A 206 11.15 15.05 -8.44
CA GLY A 206 11.89 14.47 -9.55
C GLY A 206 11.40 13.07 -9.94
N LYS A 207 11.53 12.73 -11.22
CA LYS A 207 11.11 11.42 -11.77
C LYS A 207 12.18 10.32 -11.69
N ARG A 208 13.35 10.62 -11.11
CA ARG A 208 14.49 9.69 -11.07
C ARG A 208 14.19 8.53 -10.13
N ILE A 209 14.47 7.31 -10.57
CA ILE A 209 14.38 6.09 -9.77
C ILE A 209 15.74 5.43 -9.78
N TYR A 210 16.38 5.31 -8.62
CA TYR A 210 17.75 4.79 -8.52
C TYR A 210 17.81 3.28 -8.27
N ASN A 211 16.68 2.63 -7.98
CA ASN A 211 16.62 1.20 -7.62
C ASN A 211 17.52 0.81 -6.42
N LEU A 212 17.71 1.74 -5.48
CA LEU A 212 18.56 1.57 -4.30
C LEU A 212 17.76 1.77 -3.00
N GLN A 213 17.65 0.70 -2.23
CA GLN A 213 17.09 0.71 -0.86
C GLN A 213 18.20 0.74 0.19
N SER A 214 17.85 1.04 1.45
CA SER A 214 18.85 1.21 2.53
C SER A 214 19.81 0.02 2.66
N LYS A 215 19.31 -1.22 2.67
CA LYS A 215 20.15 -2.42 2.74
C LYS A 215 21.06 -2.60 1.53
N GLN A 216 20.59 -2.24 0.33
CA GLN A 216 21.42 -2.29 -0.87
C GLN A 216 22.53 -1.25 -0.78
N LEU A 217 22.22 -0.02 -0.36
CA LEU A 217 23.24 1.02 -0.13
C LEU A 217 24.29 0.55 0.88
N ILE A 218 23.89 -0.02 2.02
CA ILE A 218 24.84 -0.60 2.99
C ILE A 218 25.73 -1.65 2.33
N LYS A 219 25.17 -2.61 1.59
CA LYS A 219 25.93 -3.64 0.86
C LYS A 219 26.91 -3.06 -0.18
N LEU A 220 26.53 -2.00 -0.91
CA LEU A 220 27.42 -1.38 -1.88
C LEU A 220 28.54 -0.61 -1.17
N PHE A 221 28.21 0.14 -0.12
CA PHE A 221 29.18 0.95 0.62
C PHE A 221 30.09 0.12 1.53
N SER A 222 29.66 -1.04 2.04
CA SER A 222 30.55 -1.98 2.74
C SER A 222 31.67 -2.45 1.81
N ARG A 223 31.37 -2.73 0.54
CA ARG A 223 32.35 -3.06 -0.51
C ARG A 223 33.27 -1.90 -0.86
N ILE A 224 32.72 -0.68 -1.01
CA ILE A 224 33.49 0.52 -1.39
C ILE A 224 34.44 0.94 -0.26
N LEU A 225 33.91 1.02 0.97
CA LEU A 225 34.62 1.53 2.14
C LEU A 225 35.47 0.45 2.83
N ARG A 226 35.32 -0.82 2.43
CA ARG A 226 35.90 -2.02 3.06
C ARG A 226 35.57 -2.08 4.56
N GLN A 227 34.30 -1.89 4.87
CA GLN A 227 33.76 -1.95 6.22
C GLN A 227 32.95 -3.23 6.41
N ASP A 228 32.76 -3.64 7.65
CA ASP A 228 31.93 -4.79 7.99
C ASP A 228 30.45 -4.49 7.71
N GLU A 229 29.80 -5.31 6.88
CA GLU A 229 28.41 -5.09 6.47
C GLU A 229 27.44 -5.24 7.65
N ASP A 230 27.71 -6.19 8.56
CA ASP A 230 26.83 -6.45 9.71
C ASP A 230 26.90 -5.29 10.72
N ALA A 231 28.09 -4.74 10.99
CA ALA A 231 28.26 -3.54 11.81
C ALA A 231 27.53 -2.31 11.22
N MET A 232 27.58 -2.14 9.89
CA MET A 232 26.83 -1.08 9.21
C MET A 232 25.31 -1.32 9.27
N LEU A 233 24.86 -2.58 9.23
CA LEU A 233 23.43 -2.92 9.37
C LEU A 233 22.93 -2.70 10.81
N GLU A 234 23.78 -2.92 11.81
CA GLU A 234 23.48 -2.59 13.21
C GLU A 234 23.38 -1.08 13.42
N ASP A 235 24.32 -0.29 12.88
CA ASP A 235 24.22 1.17 12.97
C ASP A 235 22.97 1.73 12.24
N LEU A 236 22.55 1.08 11.14
CA LEU A 236 21.32 1.43 10.44
C LEU A 236 20.05 1.29 11.31
N GLU A 237 20.11 0.59 12.44
CA GLU A 237 19.01 0.54 13.43
C GLU A 237 18.67 1.94 13.97
N GLN A 238 19.62 2.88 13.94
CA GLN A 238 19.40 4.32 14.23
C GLN A 238 18.51 5.02 13.18
N GLY A 239 18.18 4.35 12.08
CA GLY A 239 17.13 4.73 11.14
C GLY A 239 17.53 5.76 10.08
N ASP A 240 18.81 6.10 9.92
CA ASP A 240 19.31 6.95 8.83
C ASP A 240 20.52 6.34 8.09
N VAL A 241 20.25 5.73 6.92
CA VAL A 241 21.30 5.15 6.07
C VAL A 241 22.34 6.18 5.61
N ALA A 242 21.96 7.45 5.46
CA ALA A 242 22.89 8.48 5.07
C ALA A 242 23.86 8.84 6.20
N GLU A 243 23.38 8.81 7.45
CA GLU A 243 24.23 8.97 8.64
C GLU A 243 25.18 7.79 8.77
N THR A 244 24.66 6.56 8.70
CA THR A 244 25.47 5.35 8.77
C THR A 244 26.60 5.36 7.75
N ILE A 245 26.30 5.62 6.47
CA ILE A 245 27.33 5.67 5.44
C ILE A 245 28.34 6.80 5.70
N SER A 246 27.90 7.95 6.22
CA SER A 246 28.78 9.06 6.60
C SER A 246 29.75 8.66 7.70
N THR A 247 29.26 8.07 8.79
CA THR A 247 30.05 7.64 9.95
C THR A 247 31.12 6.62 9.54
N PHE A 248 30.75 5.62 8.75
CA PHE A 248 31.68 4.59 8.27
C PHE A 248 32.62 5.08 7.16
N PHE A 249 32.27 6.17 6.47
CA PHE A 249 33.16 6.83 5.52
C PHE A 249 34.24 7.65 6.25
N ASP A 250 33.88 8.35 7.33
CA ASP A 250 34.84 9.09 8.17
C ASP A 250 35.90 8.17 8.81
N THR A 251 35.53 6.94 9.15
CA THR A 251 36.43 5.95 9.75
C THR A 251 37.15 5.06 8.73
N SER A 252 36.82 5.16 7.44
CA SER A 252 37.41 4.29 6.42
C SER A 252 38.87 4.61 6.17
N THR A 253 39.70 3.57 6.14
CA THR A 253 41.11 3.65 5.76
C THR A 253 41.32 3.54 4.24
N ASN A 254 40.34 3.01 3.51
CA ASN A 254 40.43 2.72 2.07
C ASN A 254 40.12 3.93 1.19
N SER A 255 39.11 4.71 1.58
CA SER A 255 38.73 5.96 0.91
C SER A 255 38.54 7.01 1.99
N ARG A 256 39.41 8.02 2.01
CA ARG A 256 39.36 9.08 3.03
C ARG A 256 38.51 10.24 2.52
N PRO A 257 37.65 10.82 3.36
CA PRO A 257 36.91 12.03 3.00
C PRO A 257 37.85 13.18 2.63
N CYS A 258 37.44 13.96 1.65
CA CYS A 258 38.07 15.25 1.37
C CYS A 258 37.97 16.18 2.59
N THR A 259 38.99 17.02 2.79
CA THR A 259 38.99 18.03 3.87
C THR A 259 38.08 19.22 3.56
N ARG A 260 37.83 19.49 2.28
CA ARG A 260 36.97 20.59 1.81
C ARG A 260 36.08 20.10 0.68
N SER A 261 34.84 20.57 0.68
CA SER A 261 33.87 20.28 -0.38
C SER A 261 34.17 21.12 -1.61
N GLN A 262 34.34 20.45 -2.75
CA GLN A 262 34.63 21.07 -4.05
C GLN A 262 33.54 20.83 -5.09
N LEU A 263 32.56 19.97 -4.78
CA LEU A 263 31.49 19.60 -5.69
C LEU A 263 30.54 20.76 -5.95
N THR A 264 30.09 20.86 -7.19
CA THR A 264 29.02 21.74 -7.63
C THR A 264 27.67 21.01 -7.69
N LEU A 265 26.55 21.74 -7.67
CA LEU A 265 25.21 21.15 -7.81
C LEU A 265 25.07 20.46 -9.17
N GLN A 266 25.66 21.00 -10.23
CA GLN A 266 25.60 20.48 -11.59
C GLN A 266 26.32 19.12 -11.69
N GLU A 267 27.48 18.98 -11.06
CA GLU A 267 28.21 17.71 -10.99
C GLU A 267 27.40 16.64 -10.23
N VAL A 268 26.80 17.01 -9.09
CA VAL A 268 25.95 16.10 -8.33
C VAL A 268 24.69 15.74 -9.12
N ASP A 269 24.06 16.70 -9.80
CA ASP A 269 22.86 16.44 -10.62
C ASP A 269 23.14 15.47 -11.76
N LYS A 270 24.27 15.66 -12.47
CA LYS A 270 24.74 14.76 -13.52
C LYS A 270 25.09 13.38 -12.97
N PHE A 271 25.72 13.32 -11.80
CA PHE A 271 25.99 12.07 -11.11
C PHE A 271 24.68 11.31 -10.82
N LEU A 272 23.67 11.98 -10.28
CA LEU A 272 22.36 11.38 -10.00
C LEU A 272 21.63 10.96 -11.27
N GLU A 273 21.67 11.77 -12.33
CA GLU A 273 21.07 11.42 -13.62
C GLU A 273 21.66 10.13 -14.20
N ASN A 274 22.99 10.02 -14.21
CA ASN A 274 23.66 8.80 -14.66
C ASN A 274 23.31 7.61 -13.76
N LEU A 275 23.31 7.79 -12.43
CA LEU A 275 22.98 6.73 -11.48
C LEU A 275 21.57 6.16 -11.71
N ALA A 276 20.60 7.00 -12.07
CA ALA A 276 19.23 6.58 -12.33
C ALA A 276 19.09 5.64 -13.54
N THR A 277 20.08 5.60 -14.43
CA THR A 277 20.11 4.68 -15.59
C THR A 277 20.72 3.32 -15.25
N LEU A 278 21.41 3.19 -14.11
CA LEU A 278 22.13 1.98 -13.71
C LEU A 278 21.25 1.03 -12.90
N THR A 279 21.32 -0.26 -13.24
CA THR A 279 20.54 -1.31 -12.56
C THR A 279 21.40 -2.44 -11.97
N ARG A 280 22.67 -2.57 -12.41
CA ARG A 280 23.59 -3.60 -11.94
C ARG A 280 24.43 -3.07 -10.77
N GLU A 281 24.58 -3.90 -9.74
CA GLU A 281 25.33 -3.53 -8.53
C GLU A 281 26.77 -3.09 -8.83
N ASP A 282 27.50 -3.80 -9.70
CA ASP A 282 28.90 -3.46 -10.00
C ASP A 282 29.04 -2.11 -10.71
N ASP A 283 28.14 -1.81 -11.66
CA ASP A 283 28.12 -0.53 -12.36
C ASP A 283 27.82 0.61 -11.38
N GLN A 284 26.90 0.39 -10.44
CA GLN A 284 26.58 1.33 -9.37
C GLN A 284 27.76 1.55 -8.42
N VAL A 285 28.49 0.49 -8.04
CA VAL A 285 29.71 0.58 -7.23
C VAL A 285 30.76 1.44 -7.92
N SER A 286 31.06 1.17 -9.20
CA SER A 286 32.02 1.96 -9.97
C SER A 286 31.59 3.40 -10.12
N HIS A 287 30.29 3.66 -10.29
CA HIS A 287 29.76 5.01 -10.36
C HIS A 287 29.92 5.75 -9.03
N PHE A 288 29.59 5.14 -7.89
CA PHE A 288 29.84 5.76 -6.57
C PHE A 288 31.33 6.02 -6.31
N GLN A 289 32.21 5.11 -6.73
CA GLN A 289 33.66 5.30 -6.64
C GLN A 289 34.13 6.53 -7.43
N SER A 290 33.45 6.90 -8.52
CA SER A 290 33.83 8.08 -9.32
C SER A 290 33.62 9.42 -8.60
N ILE A 291 32.76 9.49 -7.58
CA ILE A 291 32.46 10.73 -6.85
C ILE A 291 33.00 10.74 -5.41
N ILE A 292 33.21 9.56 -4.81
CA ILE A 292 33.53 9.44 -3.38
C ILE A 292 34.83 10.15 -2.98
N ASP A 293 35.86 10.08 -3.83
CA ASP A 293 37.16 10.70 -3.55
C ASP A 293 37.10 12.24 -3.54
N ASN A 294 36.06 12.83 -4.13
CA ASN A 294 35.80 14.27 -4.14
C ASN A 294 34.81 14.72 -3.05
N CYS A 295 34.33 13.80 -2.21
CA CYS A 295 33.33 14.07 -1.18
C CYS A 295 33.97 14.27 0.19
N THR A 296 33.53 15.30 0.91
CA THR A 296 33.54 15.28 2.39
C THR A 296 32.48 14.29 2.88
N ALA A 297 32.53 13.84 4.13
CA ALA A 297 31.49 12.96 4.68
C ALA A 297 30.09 13.60 4.62
N ASN A 298 30.01 14.91 4.86
CA ASN A 298 28.78 15.67 4.70
C ASN A 298 28.28 15.75 3.24
N ASP A 299 29.19 15.79 2.25
CA ASP A 299 28.80 15.70 0.83
C ASP A 299 28.12 14.36 0.56
N LEU A 300 28.79 13.26 0.94
CA LEU A 300 28.28 11.91 0.69
C LEU A 300 26.94 11.70 1.39
N LYS A 301 26.81 12.09 2.66
CA LYS A 301 25.56 12.07 3.42
C LYS A 301 24.41 12.75 2.66
N MET A 302 24.65 13.95 2.13
CA MET A 302 23.62 14.68 1.39
C MET A 302 23.28 14.01 0.05
N ILE A 303 24.27 13.45 -0.65
CA ILE A 303 24.05 12.67 -1.89
C ILE A 303 23.18 11.44 -1.60
N ILE A 304 23.45 10.70 -0.53
CA ILE A 304 22.62 9.55 -0.14
C ILE A 304 21.19 9.99 0.21
N ARG A 305 21.01 11.12 0.89
CA ARG A 305 19.67 11.69 1.17
C ARG A 305 18.91 12.05 -0.10
N LEU A 306 19.59 12.62 -1.11
CA LEU A 306 19.01 12.88 -2.44
C LEU A 306 18.58 11.58 -3.13
N ILE A 307 19.39 10.52 -3.04
CA ILE A 307 19.09 9.18 -3.59
C ILE A 307 17.89 8.54 -2.88
N LYS A 308 17.80 8.71 -1.56
CA LYS A 308 16.67 8.21 -0.75
C LYS A 308 15.40 9.05 -0.90
N HIS A 309 15.47 10.15 -1.65
CA HIS A 309 14.41 11.16 -1.81
C HIS A 309 13.95 11.80 -0.51
N ASP A 310 14.80 11.83 0.51
CA ASP A 310 14.48 12.42 1.82
C ASP A 310 15.68 13.20 2.37
N LEU A 311 15.59 14.52 2.32
CA LEU A 311 16.61 15.44 2.83
C LEU A 311 16.53 15.65 4.35
N ARG A 312 15.46 15.18 5.00
CA ARG A 312 15.15 15.44 6.42
C ARG A 312 15.06 16.92 6.79
N ILE A 313 14.52 17.73 5.89
CA ILE A 313 14.32 19.17 6.10
C ILE A 313 12.88 19.54 6.49
N ASN A 314 11.96 18.57 6.49
CA ASN A 314 10.52 18.77 6.72
C ASN A 314 9.92 19.92 5.88
N CYS A 315 10.34 19.99 4.61
CA CYS A 315 10.00 21.07 3.70
C CYS A 315 9.60 20.49 2.34
N GLY A 316 8.32 20.55 1.99
CA GLY A 316 7.77 20.03 0.73
C GLY A 316 7.55 21.10 -0.35
N PRO A 317 6.92 20.74 -1.49
CA PRO A 317 6.74 21.64 -2.63
C PRO A 317 6.04 22.96 -2.30
N LYS A 318 5.09 22.96 -1.36
CA LYS A 318 4.40 24.18 -0.92
C LYS A 318 5.39 25.26 -0.48
N HIS A 319 6.19 24.95 0.53
CA HIS A 319 7.12 25.90 1.15
C HIS A 319 8.26 26.30 0.20
N ILE A 320 8.78 25.36 -0.62
CA ILE A 320 9.84 25.66 -1.57
C ILE A 320 9.33 26.56 -2.71
N LEU A 321 8.12 26.31 -3.23
CA LEU A 321 7.58 27.07 -4.35
C LEU A 321 7.03 28.45 -3.92
N GLU A 322 6.42 28.55 -2.74
CA GLU A 322 6.01 29.84 -2.15
C GLU A 322 7.21 30.79 -1.91
N ALA A 323 8.43 30.25 -1.80
CA ALA A 323 9.64 31.06 -1.73
C ALA A 323 9.98 31.76 -3.06
N ILE A 324 9.54 31.19 -4.19
CA ILE A 324 9.70 31.76 -5.54
C ILE A 324 8.60 32.81 -5.77
N ASP A 325 7.35 32.38 -5.68
CA ASP A 325 6.16 33.19 -5.90
C ASP A 325 4.95 32.59 -5.16
N ALA A 326 4.00 33.43 -4.73
CA ALA A 326 2.83 32.99 -3.96
C ALA A 326 1.94 32.02 -4.76
N ASP A 327 1.88 32.18 -6.09
CA ASP A 327 1.02 31.36 -6.96
C ASP A 327 1.73 30.11 -7.51
N ALA A 328 3.04 29.97 -7.26
CA ALA A 328 3.84 28.89 -7.83
C ALA A 328 3.40 27.50 -7.33
N TYR A 329 3.02 27.38 -6.06
CA TYR A 329 2.53 26.10 -5.54
C TYR A 329 1.21 25.71 -6.20
N GLN A 330 0.26 26.64 -6.34
CA GLN A 330 -1.00 26.38 -7.02
C GLN A 330 -0.78 25.96 -8.49
N ALA A 331 0.17 26.61 -9.17
CA ALA A 331 0.54 26.24 -10.54
C ALA A 331 1.11 24.81 -10.62
N PHE A 332 1.89 24.42 -9.62
CA PHE A 332 2.39 23.06 -9.49
C PHE A 332 1.29 22.05 -9.17
N GLN A 333 0.27 22.41 -8.40
CA GLN A 333 -0.83 21.49 -8.13
C GLN A 333 -1.64 21.14 -9.39
N VAL A 334 -1.76 22.08 -10.33
CA VAL A 334 -2.48 21.87 -11.60
C VAL A 334 -1.63 21.17 -12.65
N SER A 335 -0.35 21.50 -12.75
CA SER A 335 0.53 20.99 -13.83
C SER A 335 1.45 19.84 -13.41
N ASN A 336 1.71 19.67 -12.11
CA ASN A 336 2.68 18.73 -11.55
C ASN A 336 4.03 18.70 -12.31
N ASN A 337 4.46 19.84 -12.86
CA ASN A 337 5.70 19.99 -13.62
C ASN A 337 6.55 21.09 -12.97
N LEU A 338 7.49 20.66 -12.13
CA LEU A 338 8.33 21.55 -11.35
C LEU A 338 9.11 22.53 -12.24
N GLU A 339 9.74 22.02 -13.30
CA GLU A 339 10.59 22.84 -14.17
C GLU A 339 9.78 23.91 -14.92
N SER A 340 8.65 23.54 -15.50
CA SER A 340 7.78 24.50 -16.18
C SER A 340 7.24 25.58 -15.23
N VAL A 341 6.89 25.22 -14.00
CA VAL A 341 6.44 26.16 -12.97
C VAL A 341 7.57 27.09 -12.57
N VAL A 342 8.73 26.56 -12.20
CA VAL A 342 9.86 27.38 -11.75
C VAL A 342 10.30 28.34 -12.86
N LYS A 343 10.44 27.87 -14.11
CA LYS A 343 10.78 28.73 -15.26
C LYS A 343 9.76 29.84 -15.49
N ARG A 344 8.48 29.60 -15.25
CA ARG A 344 7.41 30.59 -15.42
C ARG A 344 7.44 31.69 -14.35
N PHE A 345 7.74 31.32 -13.09
CA PHE A 345 7.69 32.25 -11.95
C PHE A 345 9.06 32.87 -11.60
N THR A 346 10.15 32.32 -12.14
CA THR A 346 11.47 32.95 -12.04
C THR A 346 11.52 34.11 -13.05
N ARG A 347 11.77 35.32 -12.56
CA ARG A 347 11.79 36.55 -13.36
C ARG A 347 12.76 36.44 -14.54
N GLN A 348 12.32 36.76 -15.75
CA GLN A 348 13.19 37.33 -16.77
C GLN A 348 13.38 38.82 -16.41
N ASP A 349 14.32 39.12 -15.50
CA ASP A 349 14.79 40.49 -15.27
C ASP A 349 15.73 40.90 -16.43
N GLY A 350 15.18 40.95 -17.65
CA GLY A 350 15.90 41.26 -18.88
C GLY A 350 15.09 42.01 -19.94
N ASP A 351 13.83 42.37 -19.68
CA ASP A 351 13.09 43.29 -20.53
C ASP A 351 13.32 44.72 -20.01
N GLN A 352 14.25 45.42 -20.66
CA GLN A 352 14.40 46.87 -20.49
C GLN A 352 13.12 47.58 -20.98
N PRO A 353 12.72 48.69 -20.35
CA PRO A 353 11.56 49.47 -20.76
C PRO A 353 11.90 50.24 -22.04
N GLY A 354 11.49 49.73 -23.21
CA GLY A 354 11.70 50.40 -24.49
C GLY A 354 10.72 49.95 -25.56
N SER A 355 9.92 50.91 -26.04
CA SER A 355 9.03 50.90 -27.22
C SER A 355 7.82 49.95 -27.23
N ASP A 356 6.65 50.44 -26.78
CA ASP A 356 5.52 50.85 -27.66
C ASP A 356 4.23 51.07 -26.79
N PRO A 357 3.66 52.29 -26.66
CA PRO A 357 2.54 52.57 -25.76
C PRO A 357 1.17 52.20 -26.36
N GLY A 358 1.07 51.04 -27.04
CA GLY A 358 -0.12 50.68 -27.83
C GLY A 358 -0.72 49.29 -27.57
N THR A 359 -0.02 48.38 -26.86
CA THR A 359 -0.57 47.04 -26.61
C THR A 359 -0.43 46.67 -25.14
N SER A 360 -1.48 46.91 -24.36
CA SER A 360 -1.66 46.32 -23.03
C SER A 360 -1.81 44.79 -23.15
N ARG A 361 -0.69 44.08 -23.33
CA ARG A 361 -0.55 42.70 -22.91
C ARG A 361 0.26 42.70 -21.62
N SER A 362 -0.44 42.98 -20.52
CA SER A 362 0.01 42.57 -19.19
C SER A 362 0.52 41.12 -19.27
N PRO A 363 1.76 40.81 -18.87
CA PRO A 363 2.22 39.43 -18.82
C PRO A 363 1.28 38.67 -17.89
N VAL A 364 0.60 37.65 -18.38
CA VAL A 364 -0.40 36.86 -17.64
C VAL A 364 0.31 36.00 -16.57
N LYS A 365 0.87 36.67 -15.55
CA LYS A 365 1.09 36.13 -14.22
C LYS A 365 -0.31 35.94 -13.62
N GLY A 366 -0.75 34.70 -13.45
CA GLY A 366 -1.94 34.41 -12.64
C GLY A 366 -2.97 33.42 -13.22
N LYS A 367 -3.10 33.25 -14.55
CA LYS A 367 -3.98 32.18 -15.07
C LYS A 367 -3.19 30.91 -15.33
N ILE A 368 -3.26 30.00 -14.37
CA ILE A 368 -2.80 28.62 -14.52
C ILE A 368 -3.86 27.89 -15.36
N LEU A 369 -3.58 27.69 -16.65
CA LEU A 369 -4.39 26.78 -17.45
C LEU A 369 -3.92 25.35 -17.22
N LEU A 370 -4.87 24.49 -16.87
CA LEU A 370 -4.71 23.04 -16.93
C LEU A 370 -4.22 22.67 -18.34
N SER A 371 -3.13 21.89 -18.40
CA SER A 371 -2.54 21.45 -19.66
C SER A 371 -2.88 19.98 -19.90
N LEU A 372 -3.48 19.69 -21.05
CA LEU A 372 -3.72 18.32 -21.49
C LEU A 372 -2.40 17.52 -21.54
N MET A 373 -2.49 16.20 -21.39
CA MET A 373 -1.36 15.27 -21.34
C MET A 373 -0.35 15.44 -20.19
N THR A 374 -0.61 16.35 -19.26
CA THR A 374 0.20 16.60 -18.07
C THR A 374 -0.65 16.33 -16.83
N PRO A 375 -0.21 15.47 -15.89
CA PRO A 375 -1.07 15.03 -14.79
C PRO A 375 -1.41 16.17 -13.83
N VAL A 376 -2.64 16.15 -13.32
CA VAL A 376 -3.18 17.07 -12.32
C VAL A 376 -3.17 16.37 -10.97
N LEU A 377 -2.77 17.05 -9.88
CA LEU A 377 -2.85 16.43 -8.55
C LEU A 377 -4.30 15.97 -8.25
N PRO A 378 -4.49 14.72 -7.81
CA PRO A 378 -5.82 14.23 -7.47
C PRO A 378 -6.41 15.01 -6.29
N MET A 379 -7.69 15.37 -6.36
CA MET A 379 -8.45 15.84 -5.20
C MET A 379 -8.59 14.69 -4.20
N LEU A 380 -8.40 14.97 -2.91
CA LEU A 380 -8.30 13.97 -1.86
C LEU A 380 -9.50 14.01 -0.92
N ALA A 381 -9.70 12.91 -0.19
CA ALA A 381 -10.73 12.79 0.83
C ALA A 381 -10.15 12.76 2.24
N GLU A 382 -10.73 13.55 3.13
CA GLU A 382 -10.54 13.51 4.58
C GLU A 382 -11.37 12.37 5.20
N ALA A 383 -10.87 11.74 6.25
CA ALA A 383 -11.65 10.73 6.97
C ALA A 383 -12.82 11.40 7.69
N CYS A 384 -14.02 10.91 7.44
CA CYS A 384 -15.23 11.35 8.13
C CYS A 384 -15.60 10.35 9.22
N THR A 385 -15.75 10.84 10.45
CA THR A 385 -15.95 10.00 11.65
C THR A 385 -17.40 9.96 12.13
N SER A 386 -18.27 10.84 11.62
CA SER A 386 -19.68 10.89 12.00
C SER A 386 -20.55 11.56 10.94
N VAL A 387 -21.86 11.28 10.97
CA VAL A 387 -22.87 11.91 10.09
C VAL A 387 -22.90 13.42 10.31
N GLU A 388 -22.78 13.88 11.56
CA GLU A 388 -22.78 15.31 11.91
C GLU A 388 -21.56 16.04 11.33
N MET A 389 -20.39 15.38 11.26
CA MET A 389 -19.24 15.95 10.58
C MET A 389 -19.51 16.12 9.08
N ALA A 390 -20.12 15.12 8.44
CA ALA A 390 -20.45 15.19 7.02
C ALA A 390 -21.42 16.33 6.72
N MET A 391 -22.52 16.43 7.47
CA MET A 391 -23.52 17.50 7.29
C MET A 391 -22.92 18.89 7.49
N ARG A 392 -22.03 19.05 8.48
CA ARG A 392 -21.35 20.34 8.73
C ARG A 392 -20.41 20.76 7.61
N LYS A 393 -19.69 19.79 7.01
CA LYS A 393 -18.71 20.04 5.94
C LYS A 393 -19.34 20.13 4.56
N CYS A 394 -20.54 19.60 4.39
CA CYS A 394 -21.33 19.68 3.15
C CYS A 394 -22.66 20.40 3.43
N PRO A 395 -22.65 21.71 3.76
CA PRO A 395 -23.85 22.44 4.16
C PRO A 395 -24.86 22.61 3.02
N ASN A 396 -24.45 22.41 1.76
CA ASN A 396 -25.31 22.59 0.59
C ASN A 396 -25.99 21.28 0.15
N GLY A 397 -25.82 20.20 0.90
CA GLY A 397 -26.08 18.84 0.43
C GLY A 397 -24.82 18.20 -0.17
N MET A 398 -24.88 16.88 -0.35
CA MET A 398 -23.73 16.11 -0.83
C MET A 398 -24.12 15.08 -1.89
N MET A 399 -23.22 14.87 -2.84
CA MET A 399 -23.21 13.68 -3.69
C MET A 399 -22.50 12.57 -2.94
N SER A 400 -23.23 11.51 -2.63
CA SER A 400 -22.71 10.31 -2.01
C SER A 400 -22.43 9.26 -3.07
N GLU A 401 -21.17 8.86 -3.19
CA GLU A 401 -20.75 7.83 -4.13
C GLU A 401 -20.23 6.60 -3.40
N VAL A 402 -20.46 5.43 -3.98
CA VAL A 402 -19.82 4.20 -3.49
C VAL A 402 -18.30 4.36 -3.52
N LYS A 403 -17.65 4.05 -2.40
CA LYS A 403 -16.20 3.99 -2.35
C LYS A 403 -15.72 2.67 -2.94
N TYR A 404 -15.25 2.72 -4.18
CA TYR A 404 -14.67 1.57 -4.86
C TYR A 404 -13.28 1.21 -4.29
N ASP A 405 -13.05 -0.08 -4.00
CA ASP A 405 -11.76 -0.62 -3.49
C ASP A 405 -10.85 -1.04 -4.66
N GLY A 406 -10.49 -0.06 -5.50
CA GLY A 406 -9.74 -0.25 -6.75
C GLY A 406 -8.38 0.46 -6.78
N GLU A 407 -7.92 0.77 -8.00
CA GLU A 407 -6.79 1.69 -8.21
C GLU A 407 -7.26 2.96 -8.90
N ARG A 408 -7.05 4.12 -8.29
CA ARG A 408 -7.35 5.42 -8.92
C ARG A 408 -6.49 5.67 -10.16
N VAL A 409 -7.15 6.01 -11.26
CA VAL A 409 -6.55 6.32 -12.56
C VAL A 409 -7.11 7.63 -13.10
N GLN A 410 -6.22 8.60 -13.32
CA GLN A 410 -6.50 9.81 -14.07
C GLN A 410 -6.19 9.57 -15.55
N ILE A 411 -7.19 9.73 -16.40
CA ILE A 411 -7.14 9.39 -17.83
C ILE A 411 -7.03 10.70 -18.61
N HIS A 412 -6.00 10.83 -19.44
CA HIS A 412 -5.88 11.91 -20.41
C HIS A 412 -6.03 11.33 -21.81
N LYS A 413 -6.88 11.95 -22.62
CA LYS A 413 -7.05 11.65 -24.05
C LYS A 413 -6.83 12.92 -24.86
N LYS A 414 -6.07 12.83 -25.96
CA LYS A 414 -5.88 13.89 -26.95
C LYS A 414 -5.97 13.28 -28.33
N GLY A 415 -7.10 13.44 -29.00
CA GLY A 415 -7.43 12.66 -30.19
C GLY A 415 -7.30 11.15 -29.92
N HIS A 416 -6.30 10.49 -30.52
CA HIS A 416 -6.01 9.06 -30.34
C HIS A 416 -4.95 8.74 -29.28
N ASP A 417 -4.29 9.75 -28.72
CA ASP A 417 -3.25 9.55 -27.72
C ASP A 417 -3.83 9.44 -26.32
N PHE A 418 -3.44 8.40 -25.59
CA PHE A 418 -3.88 8.15 -24.21
C PHE A 418 -2.72 8.14 -23.24
N LYS A 419 -2.90 8.79 -22.08
CA LYS A 419 -2.02 8.65 -20.92
C LYS A 419 -2.85 8.34 -19.68
N TYR A 420 -2.34 7.42 -18.88
CA TYR A 420 -2.99 6.96 -17.66
C TYR A 420 -2.06 7.19 -16.49
N PHE A 421 -2.50 7.98 -15.51
CA PHE A 421 -1.72 8.33 -14.33
C PHE A 421 -2.36 7.73 -13.09
N SER A 422 -1.56 7.03 -12.29
CA SER A 422 -1.98 6.52 -10.98
C SER A 422 -2.21 7.66 -9.99
N ARG A 423 -2.75 7.34 -8.80
CA ARG A 423 -2.82 8.29 -7.66
C ARG A 423 -1.51 9.03 -7.36
N ALA A 424 -0.36 8.36 -7.53
CA ALA A 424 0.96 8.94 -7.33
C ALA A 424 1.51 9.66 -8.57
N LEU A 425 0.66 9.88 -9.58
CA LEU A 425 0.94 10.49 -10.88
C LEU A 425 2.02 9.76 -11.71
N LYS A 426 2.29 8.50 -11.36
CA LYS A 426 3.14 7.60 -12.16
C LYS A 426 2.31 6.95 -13.27
N PRO A 427 2.91 6.68 -14.45
CA PRO A 427 2.24 5.92 -15.51
C PRO A 427 1.69 4.59 -14.99
N VAL A 428 0.44 4.28 -15.33
CA VAL A 428 -0.19 3.01 -14.97
C VAL A 428 0.34 1.90 -15.88
N VAL A 429 0.51 0.70 -15.33
CA VAL A 429 1.08 -0.44 -16.05
C VAL A 429 0.16 -0.85 -17.21
N PRO A 430 0.68 -1.04 -18.45
CA PRO A 430 -0.14 -1.23 -19.65
C PRO A 430 -1.20 -2.35 -19.56
N HIS A 431 -0.88 -3.50 -18.95
CA HIS A 431 -1.83 -4.63 -18.85
C HIS A 431 -3.15 -4.29 -18.14
N LYS A 432 -3.18 -3.23 -17.33
CA LYS A 432 -4.37 -2.75 -16.63
C LYS A 432 -5.23 -1.81 -17.47
N VAL A 433 -4.65 -1.09 -18.42
CA VAL A 433 -5.32 0.06 -19.07
C VAL A 433 -5.32 0.04 -20.60
N SER A 434 -4.44 -0.72 -21.25
CA SER A 434 -4.25 -0.65 -22.72
C SER A 434 -5.50 -0.94 -23.55
N HIS A 435 -6.45 -1.71 -23.01
CA HIS A 435 -7.69 -2.06 -23.70
C HIS A 435 -8.72 -0.92 -23.68
N PHE A 436 -8.60 0.06 -22.77
CA PHE A 436 -9.55 1.17 -22.69
C PHE A 436 -9.45 2.14 -23.86
N LYS A 437 -8.36 2.13 -24.61
CA LYS A 437 -8.25 2.87 -25.88
C LYS A 437 -9.37 2.50 -26.87
N ASP A 438 -9.91 1.28 -26.78
CA ASP A 438 -10.95 0.77 -27.67
C ASP A 438 -12.38 1.06 -27.15
N TYR A 439 -12.51 1.41 -25.86
CA TYR A 439 -13.80 1.62 -25.18
C TYR A 439 -14.06 3.08 -24.83
N ILE A 440 -13.04 3.86 -24.43
CA ILE A 440 -13.21 5.28 -24.08
C ILE A 440 -13.76 6.09 -25.27
N PRO A 441 -13.28 5.92 -26.52
CA PRO A 441 -13.89 6.62 -27.67
C PRO A 441 -15.34 6.23 -27.91
N LYS A 442 -15.74 4.99 -27.59
CA LYS A 442 -17.14 4.54 -27.70
C LYS A 442 -18.00 5.11 -26.56
N ALA A 443 -17.42 5.25 -25.37
CA ALA A 443 -18.09 5.84 -24.22
C ALA A 443 -18.20 7.37 -24.32
N PHE A 444 -17.28 8.03 -25.02
CA PHE A 444 -17.28 9.47 -25.28
C PHE A 444 -17.14 9.75 -26.78
N PRO A 445 -18.19 9.53 -27.59
CA PRO A 445 -18.11 9.67 -29.05
C PRO A 445 -17.72 11.07 -29.52
N ASP A 446 -18.12 12.09 -28.78
CA ASP A 446 -17.82 13.51 -29.04
C ASP A 446 -16.64 14.03 -28.20
N GLY A 447 -15.98 13.20 -27.40
CA GLY A 447 -14.90 13.60 -26.50
C GLY A 447 -13.51 13.38 -27.09
N ASP A 448 -13.07 14.25 -27.99
CA ASP A 448 -11.74 14.16 -28.62
C ASP A 448 -10.61 14.40 -27.62
N ASP A 449 -10.75 15.43 -26.80
CA ASP A 449 -9.74 15.84 -25.82
C ASP A 449 -10.38 15.88 -24.43
N LEU A 450 -9.92 15.06 -23.49
CA LEU A 450 -10.53 15.00 -22.16
C LEU A 450 -9.57 14.60 -21.04
N ILE A 451 -9.93 14.97 -19.82
CA ILE A 451 -9.30 14.47 -18.59
C ILE A 451 -10.39 13.92 -17.66
N LEU A 452 -10.34 12.62 -17.37
CA LEU A 452 -11.26 11.94 -16.46
C LEU A 452 -10.52 11.55 -15.18
N ASP A 453 -11.25 11.54 -14.08
CA ASP A 453 -10.83 10.92 -12.82
C ASP A 453 -11.72 9.70 -12.56
N SER A 454 -11.07 8.60 -12.24
CA SER A 454 -11.74 7.29 -12.23
C SER A 454 -11.05 6.28 -11.32
N GLU A 455 -11.77 5.21 -11.02
CA GLU A 455 -11.24 4.04 -10.33
C GLU A 455 -11.27 2.83 -11.28
N ILE A 456 -10.19 2.05 -11.36
CA ILE A 456 -10.21 0.76 -12.05
C ILE A 456 -10.44 -0.38 -11.07
N LEU A 457 -11.30 -1.32 -11.46
CA LEU A 457 -11.61 -2.53 -10.72
C LEU A 457 -11.58 -3.74 -11.65
N LEU A 458 -11.43 -4.92 -11.08
CA LEU A 458 -11.63 -6.17 -11.79
C LEU A 458 -13.08 -6.62 -11.53
N ILE A 459 -13.89 -6.77 -12.57
CA ILE A 459 -15.29 -7.21 -12.48
C ILE A 459 -15.38 -8.64 -13.00
N ASP A 460 -16.06 -9.49 -12.25
CA ASP A 460 -16.46 -10.81 -12.74
C ASP A 460 -17.62 -10.68 -13.74
N MET A 461 -17.41 -11.13 -14.98
CA MET A 461 -18.41 -10.98 -16.04
C MET A 461 -19.63 -11.89 -15.86
N LYS A 462 -19.54 -12.94 -15.03
CA LYS A 462 -20.66 -13.85 -14.76
C LYS A 462 -21.64 -13.25 -13.76
N THR A 463 -21.11 -12.65 -12.70
CA THR A 463 -21.91 -12.07 -11.60
C THR A 463 -22.13 -10.57 -11.75
N GLY A 464 -21.31 -9.87 -12.55
CA GLY A 464 -21.29 -8.42 -12.66
C GLY A 464 -20.69 -7.72 -11.42
N GLN A 465 -20.19 -8.47 -10.44
CA GLN A 465 -19.73 -7.94 -9.17
C GLN A 465 -18.24 -7.54 -9.23
N PRO A 466 -17.84 -6.46 -8.54
CA PRO A 466 -16.44 -6.09 -8.40
C PRO A 466 -15.71 -7.12 -7.50
N LEU A 467 -14.50 -7.48 -7.90
CA LEU A 467 -13.62 -8.34 -7.13
C LEU A 467 -12.80 -7.53 -6.11
N PRO A 468 -12.33 -8.15 -5.00
CA PRO A 468 -11.60 -7.45 -3.95
C PRO A 468 -10.29 -6.79 -4.41
N PHE A 469 -9.78 -5.85 -3.63
CA PHE A 469 -8.51 -5.17 -3.89
C PHE A 469 -7.32 -6.12 -4.04
N GLY A 470 -6.38 -5.72 -4.89
CA GLY A 470 -5.18 -6.50 -5.21
C GLY A 470 -5.37 -7.57 -6.29
N THR A 471 -6.61 -7.84 -6.74
CA THR A 471 -6.91 -8.75 -7.85
C THR A 471 -6.43 -8.23 -9.21
N LEU A 472 -6.18 -6.93 -9.33
CA LEU A 472 -5.64 -6.28 -10.53
C LEU A 472 -4.16 -6.63 -10.83
N GLY A 473 -3.45 -7.30 -9.92
CA GLY A 473 -2.09 -7.78 -10.18
C GLY A 473 -2.08 -8.87 -11.27
N VAL A 474 -1.08 -8.87 -12.15
CA VAL A 474 -0.98 -9.77 -13.33
C VAL A 474 -1.29 -11.23 -12.98
N HIS A 475 -0.64 -11.77 -11.94
CA HIS A 475 -0.80 -13.16 -11.52
C HIS A 475 -2.19 -13.44 -10.92
N LYS A 476 -2.77 -12.49 -10.20
CA LYS A 476 -4.11 -12.65 -9.61
C LYS A 476 -5.19 -12.54 -10.68
N LYS A 477 -5.06 -11.61 -11.63
CA LYS A 477 -5.97 -11.51 -12.79
C LYS A 477 -6.01 -12.80 -13.61
N ALA A 478 -4.88 -13.47 -13.79
CA ALA A 478 -4.83 -14.75 -14.51
C ALA A 478 -5.63 -15.87 -13.83
N GLN A 479 -5.88 -15.78 -12.53
CA GLN A 479 -6.71 -16.73 -11.77
C GLN A 479 -8.21 -16.54 -12.03
N PHE A 480 -8.62 -15.36 -12.52
CA PHE A 480 -10.01 -15.02 -12.82
C PHE A 480 -10.21 -14.92 -14.34
N GLN A 481 -10.34 -16.06 -15.02
CA GLN A 481 -10.45 -16.12 -16.49
C GLN A 481 -11.63 -15.30 -17.04
N ASP A 482 -12.74 -15.29 -16.31
CA ASP A 482 -13.98 -14.59 -16.67
C ASP A 482 -14.04 -13.14 -16.18
N ALA A 483 -12.98 -12.61 -15.57
CA ALA A 483 -12.98 -11.25 -15.06
C ALA A 483 -12.31 -10.26 -16.04
N LYS A 484 -12.89 -9.05 -16.14
CA LYS A 484 -12.37 -7.96 -16.98
C LYS A 484 -12.14 -6.72 -16.15
N VAL A 485 -11.17 -5.91 -16.56
CA VAL A 485 -10.94 -4.62 -15.91
C VAL A 485 -12.03 -3.66 -16.40
N CYS A 486 -12.63 -2.94 -15.46
CA CYS A 486 -13.65 -1.94 -15.69
C CYS A 486 -13.20 -0.61 -15.07
N ILE A 487 -13.48 0.49 -15.77
CA ILE A 487 -13.33 1.85 -15.25
C ILE A 487 -14.66 2.30 -14.66
N PHE A 488 -14.62 2.89 -13.48
CA PHE A 488 -15.69 3.68 -12.90
C PHE A 488 -15.29 5.16 -12.90
N VAL A 489 -15.86 5.93 -13.82
CA VAL A 489 -15.60 7.36 -13.97
C VAL A 489 -16.44 8.13 -12.95
N PHE A 490 -15.78 8.95 -12.13
CA PHE A 490 -16.45 9.72 -11.08
C PHE A 490 -16.25 11.24 -11.17
N ASP A 491 -15.34 11.73 -12.01
CA ASP A 491 -15.17 13.16 -12.26
C ASP A 491 -14.59 13.45 -13.66
N CYS A 492 -14.77 14.69 -14.15
CA CYS A 492 -14.26 15.18 -15.42
C CYS A 492 -13.65 16.57 -15.22
N LEU A 493 -12.35 16.70 -15.51
CA LEU A 493 -11.58 17.92 -15.22
C LEU A 493 -11.41 18.83 -16.44
N TYR A 494 -11.53 18.24 -17.64
CA TYR A 494 -11.34 18.92 -18.91
C TYR A 494 -12.08 18.18 -20.02
N TYR A 495 -12.70 18.92 -20.94
CA TYR A 495 -13.45 18.35 -22.05
C TYR A 495 -13.44 19.32 -23.25
N ASN A 496 -12.88 18.88 -24.38
CA ASN A 496 -12.80 19.58 -25.67
C ASN A 496 -12.50 21.08 -25.59
N GLY A 497 -11.35 21.45 -25.02
CA GLY A 497 -10.96 22.86 -24.87
C GLY A 497 -11.43 23.51 -23.57
N GLU A 498 -12.48 23.00 -22.93
CA GLU A 498 -13.04 23.58 -21.71
C GLU A 498 -12.40 23.00 -20.45
N VAL A 499 -11.89 23.87 -19.58
CA VAL A 499 -11.37 23.51 -18.25
C VAL A 499 -12.52 23.49 -17.25
N LEU A 500 -12.81 22.33 -16.66
CA LEU A 500 -14.00 22.11 -15.83
C LEU A 500 -13.73 22.22 -14.33
N ILE A 501 -12.47 22.31 -13.88
CA ILE A 501 -12.11 22.28 -12.45
C ILE A 501 -12.78 23.37 -11.60
N ASN A 502 -13.11 24.51 -12.21
CA ASN A 502 -13.76 25.63 -11.54
C ASN A 502 -15.30 25.54 -11.54
N LYS A 503 -15.88 24.56 -12.24
CA LYS A 503 -17.31 24.27 -12.15
C LYS A 503 -17.60 23.48 -10.88
N THR A 504 -18.82 23.57 -10.38
CA THR A 504 -19.31 22.81 -9.22
C THR A 504 -19.34 21.30 -9.49
N MET A 505 -19.28 20.47 -8.44
CA MET A 505 -19.45 19.02 -8.53
C MET A 505 -20.71 18.64 -9.33
N ARG A 506 -21.82 19.33 -9.06
CA ARG A 506 -23.10 19.14 -9.76
C ARG A 506 -22.97 19.36 -11.26
N GLU A 507 -22.36 20.47 -11.68
CA GLU A 507 -22.17 20.78 -13.10
C GLU A 507 -21.24 19.77 -13.79
N ARG A 508 -20.11 19.40 -13.15
CA ARG A 508 -19.18 18.40 -13.72
C ARG A 508 -19.83 17.03 -13.85
N ARG A 509 -20.65 16.63 -12.86
CA ARG A 509 -21.41 15.39 -12.92
C ARG A 509 -22.48 15.41 -13.99
N ALA A 510 -23.18 16.54 -14.18
CA ALA A 510 -24.15 16.70 -15.26
C ALA A 510 -23.50 16.57 -16.65
N ILE A 511 -22.29 17.10 -16.82
CA ILE A 511 -21.51 16.93 -18.06
C ILE A 511 -21.20 15.46 -18.30
N LEU A 512 -20.72 14.74 -17.28
CA LEU A 512 -20.47 13.29 -17.39
C LEU A 512 -21.74 12.51 -17.77
N ASN A 513 -22.85 12.73 -17.08
CA ASN A 513 -24.11 12.04 -17.34
C ASN A 513 -24.64 12.31 -18.77
N LYS A 514 -24.40 13.51 -19.31
CA LYS A 514 -24.85 13.90 -20.65
C LYS A 514 -23.94 13.39 -21.77
N ARG A 515 -22.63 13.36 -21.54
CA ARG A 515 -21.61 13.10 -22.59
C ARG A 515 -21.12 11.66 -22.59
N MET A 516 -21.28 10.93 -21.49
CA MET A 516 -20.80 9.55 -21.37
C MET A 516 -21.92 8.55 -21.70
N THR A 517 -21.64 7.63 -22.60
CA THR A 517 -22.43 6.42 -22.82
C THR A 517 -21.82 5.28 -22.00
N VAL A 518 -22.59 4.70 -21.08
CA VAL A 518 -22.14 3.57 -20.26
C VAL A 518 -21.91 2.35 -21.15
N ILE A 519 -20.75 1.71 -21.00
CA ILE A 519 -20.42 0.42 -21.60
C ILE A 519 -20.34 -0.59 -20.46
N PRO A 520 -21.35 -1.47 -20.31
CA PRO A 520 -21.44 -2.40 -19.19
C PRO A 520 -20.15 -3.20 -18.98
N ASN A 521 -19.74 -3.30 -17.70
CA ASN A 521 -18.53 -4.01 -17.26
C ASN A 521 -17.21 -3.56 -17.92
N ARG A 522 -17.17 -2.39 -18.55
CA ARG A 522 -15.97 -1.82 -19.19
C ARG A 522 -15.75 -0.37 -18.81
N VAL A 523 -16.73 0.50 -19.06
CA VAL A 523 -16.67 1.93 -18.76
C VAL A 523 -18.01 2.32 -18.15
N MET A 524 -18.03 2.47 -16.84
CA MET A 524 -19.21 2.76 -16.04
C MET A 524 -19.06 4.12 -15.37
N LEU A 525 -20.19 4.76 -15.09
CA LEU A 525 -20.22 5.91 -14.18
C LEU A 525 -20.21 5.39 -12.74
N SER A 526 -19.61 6.14 -11.81
CA SER A 526 -19.81 5.86 -10.39
C SER A 526 -21.28 5.97 -10.03
N GLU A 527 -21.76 5.10 -9.14
CA GLU A 527 -23.10 5.20 -8.55
C GLU A 527 -23.14 6.37 -7.58
N VAL A 528 -24.12 7.26 -7.76
CA VAL A 528 -24.24 8.51 -7.00
C VAL A 528 -25.68 8.72 -6.59
N GLU A 529 -25.88 9.08 -5.33
CA GLU A 529 -27.15 9.54 -4.79
C GLU A 529 -26.93 10.92 -4.12
N GLU A 530 -27.83 11.87 -4.37
CA GLU A 530 -27.78 13.21 -3.76
C GLU A 530 -28.50 13.19 -2.41
N ILE A 531 -27.80 13.56 -1.35
CA ILE A 531 -28.28 13.51 0.03
C ILE A 531 -28.29 14.90 0.63
N ASN A 532 -29.42 15.27 1.24
CA ASN A 532 -29.60 16.56 1.91
C ASN A 532 -29.94 16.42 3.40
N ASP A 533 -30.30 15.21 3.85
CA ASP A 533 -30.67 14.93 5.24
C ASP A 533 -29.71 13.95 5.92
N SER A 534 -29.51 14.13 7.23
CA SER A 534 -28.67 13.26 8.05
C SER A 534 -29.16 11.82 8.13
N LYS A 535 -30.48 11.62 8.12
CA LYS A 535 -31.12 10.30 8.22
C LYS A 535 -30.87 9.49 6.96
N ASP A 536 -31.07 10.10 5.79
CA ASP A 536 -30.80 9.49 4.49
C ASP A 536 -29.32 9.08 4.38
N LEU A 537 -28.40 9.93 4.89
CA LEU A 537 -26.97 9.59 4.94
C LEU A 537 -26.71 8.38 5.84
N ALA A 538 -27.30 8.32 7.03
CA ALA A 538 -27.14 7.20 7.94
C ALA A 538 -27.68 5.89 7.35
N GLU A 539 -28.86 5.94 6.71
CA GLU A 539 -29.46 4.79 6.02
C GLU A 539 -28.60 4.31 4.86
N MET A 540 -28.01 5.23 4.09
CA MET A 540 -27.10 4.88 3.01
C MET A 540 -25.80 4.24 3.52
N ILE A 541 -25.20 4.81 4.58
CA ILE A 541 -24.02 4.23 5.23
C ILE A 541 -24.33 2.80 5.66
N ALA A 542 -25.48 2.58 6.31
CA ALA A 542 -25.93 1.26 6.75
C ALA A 542 -26.10 0.28 5.57
N LYS A 543 -26.76 0.72 4.49
CA LYS A 543 -26.95 -0.07 3.26
C LYS A 543 -25.63 -0.50 2.65
N VAL A 544 -24.69 0.42 2.46
CA VAL A 544 -23.39 0.17 1.83
C VAL A 544 -22.54 -0.78 2.67
N ILE A 545 -22.52 -0.60 3.99
CA ILE A 545 -21.79 -1.51 4.88
C ILE A 545 -22.42 -2.90 4.90
N LYS A 546 -23.76 -3.01 4.91
CA LYS A 546 -24.47 -4.30 4.86
C LYS A 546 -24.21 -5.06 3.56
N MET A 547 -24.01 -4.35 2.46
CA MET A 547 -23.60 -4.93 1.17
C MET A 547 -22.13 -5.36 1.14
N GLY A 548 -21.35 -5.11 2.21
CA GLY A 548 -19.94 -5.45 2.28
C GLY A 548 -19.04 -4.57 1.41
N LEU A 549 -19.53 -3.40 0.98
CA LEU A 549 -18.74 -2.43 0.23
C LEU A 549 -17.81 -1.64 1.18
N GLU A 550 -16.73 -1.06 0.65
CA GLU A 550 -15.69 -0.42 1.48
C GLU A 550 -16.20 0.81 2.26
N GLY A 551 -17.20 1.51 1.72
CA GLY A 551 -17.81 2.69 2.31
C GLY A 551 -18.28 3.70 1.27
N LEU A 552 -18.27 4.98 1.63
CA LEU A 552 -18.75 6.09 0.78
C LEU A 552 -17.67 7.16 0.58
N VAL A 553 -17.78 7.89 -0.53
CA VAL A 553 -17.12 9.17 -0.74
C VAL A 553 -18.18 10.25 -0.87
N LEU A 554 -18.17 11.22 0.05
CA LEU A 554 -19.13 12.33 0.06
C LEU A 554 -18.46 13.57 -0.50
N LYS A 555 -19.17 14.25 -1.40
CA LYS A 555 -18.69 15.44 -2.10
C LYS A 555 -19.74 16.53 -1.98
N ASP A 556 -19.40 17.71 -1.45
CA ASP A 556 -20.33 18.85 -1.40
C ASP A 556 -20.77 19.21 -2.83
N VAL A 557 -22.08 19.39 -3.04
CA VAL A 557 -22.67 19.59 -4.38
C VAL A 557 -22.13 20.83 -5.11
N ASN A 558 -21.77 21.87 -4.35
CA ASN A 558 -21.28 23.14 -4.86
C ASN A 558 -19.74 23.23 -4.85
N SER A 559 -19.05 22.19 -4.38
CA SER A 559 -17.58 22.19 -4.34
C SER A 559 -16.95 22.15 -5.74
N THR A 560 -15.92 22.96 -5.93
CA THR A 560 -15.06 22.91 -7.13
C THR A 560 -14.03 21.78 -7.00
N TYR A 561 -13.37 21.42 -8.10
CA TYR A 561 -12.27 20.48 -8.05
C TYR A 561 -10.99 21.19 -7.62
N GLU A 562 -10.42 20.81 -6.48
CA GLU A 562 -9.23 21.44 -5.91
C GLU A 562 -8.04 20.47 -5.88
N PRO A 563 -7.13 20.53 -6.87
CA PRO A 563 -6.01 19.60 -7.00
C PRO A 563 -5.16 19.50 -5.72
N GLY A 564 -5.00 18.28 -5.19
CA GLY A 564 -4.19 18.00 -4.00
C GLY A 564 -4.80 18.41 -2.65
N LYS A 565 -5.96 19.07 -2.61
CA LYS A 565 -6.66 19.40 -1.35
C LYS A 565 -7.53 18.25 -0.85
N ARG A 566 -7.75 18.19 0.46
CA ARG A 566 -8.53 17.14 1.16
C ARG A 566 -9.93 17.62 1.54
N HIS A 567 -10.76 18.01 0.58
CA HIS A 567 -12.09 18.57 0.85
C HIS A 567 -13.24 17.60 0.58
N TRP A 568 -13.01 16.49 -0.11
CA TRP A 568 -13.98 15.38 -0.09
C TRP A 568 -13.94 14.67 1.25
N LEU A 569 -14.96 13.89 1.54
CA LEU A 569 -15.04 13.06 2.74
C LEU A 569 -15.06 11.59 2.35
N LYS A 570 -14.38 10.74 3.11
CA LYS A 570 -14.50 9.29 2.99
C LYS A 570 -15.10 8.75 4.28
N VAL A 571 -16.20 8.04 4.15
CA VAL A 571 -16.84 7.32 5.24
C VAL A 571 -16.47 5.86 5.10
N LYS A 572 -16.00 5.26 6.19
CA LYS A 572 -15.70 3.83 6.28
C LYS A 572 -16.14 3.32 7.63
N ARG A 573 -16.42 2.03 7.69
CA ARG A 573 -16.78 1.34 8.94
C ARG A 573 -15.75 1.58 10.06
N ASP A 574 -14.46 1.62 9.73
CA ASP A 574 -13.37 1.81 10.70
C ASP A 574 -13.22 3.23 11.25
N TYR A 575 -13.87 4.23 10.64
CA TYR A 575 -13.79 5.63 11.10
C TYR A 575 -15.01 6.05 11.91
N LEU A 576 -16.15 5.39 11.70
CA LEU A 576 -17.41 5.78 12.30
C LEU A 576 -17.38 5.56 13.81
N CYS A 577 -17.98 6.51 14.55
CA CYS A 577 -18.09 6.48 16.00
C CYS A 577 -16.73 6.30 16.69
N ASN A 578 -15.69 6.98 16.18
CA ASN A 578 -14.30 6.87 16.66
C ASN A 578 -13.75 5.44 16.63
N GLY A 579 -14.18 4.63 15.66
CA GLY A 579 -13.73 3.25 15.51
C GLY A 579 -14.52 2.23 16.33
N ALA A 580 -15.56 2.65 17.06
CA ALA A 580 -16.41 1.73 17.83
C ALA A 580 -17.15 0.70 16.95
N MET A 581 -17.36 1.01 15.66
CA MET A 581 -18.00 0.11 14.70
C MET A 581 -17.01 -0.80 13.96
N ALA A 582 -15.71 -0.62 14.21
CA ALA A 582 -14.64 -1.37 13.57
C ALA A 582 -14.45 -2.74 14.22
N ASP A 583 -13.99 -3.71 13.43
CA ASP A 583 -13.55 -4.97 13.99
C ASP A 583 -12.24 -4.75 14.76
N SER A 584 -12.25 -5.05 16.05
CA SER A 584 -11.09 -4.95 16.94
C SER A 584 -10.75 -6.29 17.59
N ALA A 585 -9.49 -6.45 17.95
CA ALA A 585 -9.01 -7.57 18.75
C ALA A 585 -8.08 -7.05 19.84
N ASP A 586 -8.24 -7.57 21.05
CA ASP A 586 -7.36 -7.27 22.18
C ASP A 586 -6.17 -8.23 22.12
N LEU A 587 -5.00 -7.74 21.73
CA LEU A 587 -3.81 -8.56 21.43
C LEU A 587 -2.66 -8.23 22.38
N VAL A 588 -1.83 -9.24 22.64
CA VAL A 588 -0.64 -9.12 23.50
C VAL A 588 0.56 -8.68 22.68
N VAL A 589 1.39 -7.80 23.25
CA VAL A 589 2.67 -7.41 22.66
C VAL A 589 3.67 -8.57 22.82
N LEU A 590 4.13 -9.15 21.71
CA LEU A 590 5.05 -10.29 21.72
C LEU A 590 6.50 -9.90 21.34
N GLY A 591 6.67 -8.78 20.64
CA GLY A 591 7.98 -8.32 20.20
C GLY A 591 7.93 -6.95 19.53
N ALA A 592 9.09 -6.45 19.10
CA ALA A 592 9.20 -5.13 18.49
C ALA A 592 10.32 -5.04 17.43
N TRP A 593 10.21 -4.06 16.55
CA TRP A 593 11.28 -3.64 15.64
C TRP A 593 11.68 -2.20 15.91
N TYR A 594 12.93 -1.89 15.57
CA TYR A 594 13.37 -0.50 15.46
C TYR A 594 12.54 0.25 14.41
N GLY A 595 12.26 1.52 14.70
CA GLY A 595 11.70 2.43 13.71
C GLY A 595 12.72 2.86 12.67
N THR A 596 12.27 3.74 11.78
CA THR A 596 13.13 4.39 10.79
C THR A 596 12.89 5.90 10.84
N GLY A 597 13.80 6.70 10.28
CA GLY A 597 13.65 8.15 10.30
C GLY A 597 13.77 8.71 11.71
N ASN A 598 12.80 9.53 12.11
CA ASN A 598 12.75 10.14 13.45
C ASN A 598 12.45 9.13 14.57
N LYS A 599 12.01 7.91 14.23
CA LYS A 599 11.76 6.81 15.17
C LYS A 599 12.86 5.75 15.13
N GLY A 600 13.97 6.02 14.46
CA GLY A 600 15.13 5.13 14.50
C GLY A 600 15.73 5.06 15.89
N GLY A 601 16.35 3.92 16.22
CA GLY A 601 16.96 3.67 17.53
C GLY A 601 15.95 3.33 18.65
N ILE A 602 14.64 3.44 18.41
CA ILE A 602 13.60 3.09 19.39
C ILE A 602 12.65 2.01 18.85
N MET A 603 12.06 1.22 19.76
CA MET A 603 10.98 0.28 19.48
C MET A 603 9.72 1.06 19.12
N SER A 604 9.39 1.11 17.82
CA SER A 604 8.21 1.86 17.34
C SER A 604 7.23 1.03 16.52
N ILE A 605 7.59 -0.23 16.28
CA ILE A 605 6.76 -1.16 15.53
C ILE A 605 6.64 -2.42 16.35
N PHE A 606 5.42 -2.90 16.58
CA PHE A 606 5.17 -3.98 17.52
C PHE A 606 4.57 -5.21 16.84
N LEU A 607 5.01 -6.38 17.28
CA LEU A 607 4.46 -7.67 16.89
C LEU A 607 3.36 -8.03 17.89
N MET A 608 2.13 -8.07 17.40
CA MET A 608 0.95 -8.39 18.19
C MET A 608 0.53 -9.84 17.95
N GLY A 609 0.11 -10.52 19.01
CA GLY A 609 -0.36 -11.89 18.90
C GLY A 609 -1.40 -12.27 19.94
N CYS A 610 -1.87 -13.51 19.81
CA CYS A 610 -2.83 -14.12 20.71
C CYS A 610 -2.33 -15.46 21.21
N TYR A 611 -2.98 -15.96 22.26
CA TYR A 611 -2.66 -17.25 22.85
C TYR A 611 -3.50 -18.36 22.20
N ASP A 612 -2.83 -19.44 21.79
CA ASP A 612 -3.44 -20.68 21.32
C ASP A 612 -3.50 -21.68 22.49
N LYS A 613 -4.68 -21.79 23.09
CA LYS A 613 -4.95 -22.67 24.23
C LYS A 613 -4.71 -24.15 23.89
N ASN A 614 -4.91 -24.56 22.64
CA ASN A 614 -4.78 -25.96 22.24
C ASN A 614 -3.32 -26.40 22.13
N ARG A 615 -2.43 -25.49 21.71
CA ARG A 615 -1.00 -25.76 21.53
C ARG A 615 -0.14 -25.30 22.69
N ASP A 616 -0.73 -24.60 23.67
CA ASP A 616 -0.03 -23.90 24.75
C ASP A 616 1.10 -23.01 24.22
N LYS A 617 0.79 -22.21 23.19
CA LYS A 617 1.77 -21.37 22.49
C LYS A 617 1.17 -20.03 22.08
N TRP A 618 2.05 -19.05 21.92
CA TRP A 618 1.73 -17.75 21.36
C TRP A 618 1.83 -17.80 19.84
N VAL A 619 0.85 -17.21 19.17
CA VAL A 619 0.79 -17.09 17.71
C VAL A 619 0.70 -15.63 17.31
N THR A 620 1.31 -15.31 16.18
CA THR A 620 1.37 -13.94 15.65
C THR A 620 0.12 -13.63 14.85
N VAL A 621 -0.40 -12.40 15.00
CA VAL A 621 -1.61 -11.93 14.31
C VAL A 621 -1.29 -10.76 13.40
N THR A 622 -0.57 -9.74 13.89
CA THR A 622 -0.30 -8.55 13.08
C THR A 622 0.94 -7.79 13.52
N LYS A 623 1.42 -6.92 12.62
CA LYS A 623 2.49 -5.96 12.86
C LYS A 623 1.91 -4.55 12.85
N VAL A 624 2.02 -3.81 13.96
CA VAL A 624 1.41 -2.49 14.12
C VAL A 624 2.46 -1.39 14.23
N HIS A 625 2.27 -0.30 13.48
CA HIS A 625 3.22 0.82 13.35
C HIS A 625 2.70 2.14 13.93
N GLY A 626 1.40 2.23 14.19
CA GLY A 626 0.74 3.50 14.52
C GLY A 626 -0.38 3.31 15.53
N GLY A 627 -0.81 4.42 16.13
CA GLY A 627 -1.79 4.45 17.22
C GLY A 627 -1.26 5.17 18.45
N HIS A 628 0.04 5.05 18.71
CA HIS A 628 0.71 5.78 19.79
C HIS A 628 1.24 7.14 19.33
N ASP A 629 1.09 8.14 20.19
CA ASP A 629 1.83 9.39 20.09
C ASP A 629 3.30 9.21 20.51
N ASP A 630 4.12 10.24 20.28
CA ASP A 630 5.55 10.16 20.52
C ASP A 630 5.89 10.10 22.03
N ALA A 631 5.07 10.71 22.89
CA ALA A 631 5.24 10.64 24.34
C ALA A 631 4.99 9.22 24.87
N THR A 632 3.95 8.56 24.37
CA THR A 632 3.63 7.17 24.69
C THR A 632 4.72 6.23 24.18
N LEU A 633 5.23 6.43 22.96
CA LEU A 633 6.33 5.61 22.43
C LEU A 633 7.61 5.74 23.26
N ALA A 634 7.92 6.94 23.76
CA ALA A 634 9.06 7.15 24.65
C ALA A 634 8.88 6.37 25.95
N ARG A 635 7.70 6.48 26.60
CA ARG A 635 7.36 5.74 27.81
C ARG A 635 7.44 4.22 27.62
N LEU A 636 6.97 3.71 26.48
CA LEU A 636 7.00 2.27 26.17
C LEU A 636 8.41 1.70 26.00
N GLN A 637 9.45 2.53 25.81
CA GLN A 637 10.83 2.02 25.78
C GLN A 637 11.26 1.45 27.13
N ASP A 638 10.77 2.05 28.22
CA ASP A 638 11.15 1.67 29.59
C ASP A 638 10.20 0.63 30.19
N GLU A 639 8.92 0.63 29.79
CA GLU A 639 7.90 -0.26 30.35
C GLU A 639 7.91 -1.68 29.76
N LEU A 640 8.32 -1.84 28.50
CA LEU A 640 8.28 -3.14 27.83
C LEU A 640 9.54 -3.96 28.13
N ASP A 641 9.40 -5.04 28.91
CA ASP A 641 10.49 -5.98 29.18
C ASP A 641 10.78 -6.86 27.95
N MET A 642 11.78 -6.43 27.18
CA MET A 642 12.12 -6.96 25.86
C MET A 642 13.58 -7.42 25.81
N ILE A 643 13.85 -8.49 25.06
CA ILE A 643 15.18 -9.05 24.80
C ILE A 643 15.52 -8.84 23.33
N LYS A 644 16.66 -8.21 23.04
CA LYS A 644 17.18 -8.07 21.67
C LYS A 644 17.62 -9.44 21.15
N ILE A 645 17.06 -9.87 20.03
CA ILE A 645 17.41 -11.11 19.32
C ILE A 645 17.94 -10.85 17.91
N GLY A 646 17.94 -9.59 17.43
CA GLY A 646 18.56 -9.20 16.16
C GLY A 646 17.96 -9.90 14.92
N LYS A 647 16.68 -10.29 14.97
CA LYS A 647 15.99 -11.08 13.93
C LYS A 647 16.58 -12.48 13.70
N ASP A 648 17.37 -13.01 14.64
CA ASP A 648 17.89 -14.37 14.54
C ASP A 648 16.78 -15.40 14.84
N PRO A 649 16.38 -16.24 13.86
CA PRO A 649 15.38 -17.27 14.09
C PRO A 649 15.79 -18.32 15.14
N ASN A 650 17.09 -18.51 15.39
CA ASN A 650 17.58 -19.49 16.37
C ASN A 650 17.38 -19.02 17.82
N LEU A 651 17.22 -17.72 18.03
CA LEU A 651 16.97 -17.11 19.34
C LEU A 651 15.47 -16.99 19.64
N VAL A 652 14.60 -17.47 18.75
CA VAL A 652 13.15 -17.50 18.98
C VAL A 652 12.83 -18.55 20.04
N PRO A 653 12.14 -18.18 21.13
CA PRO A 653 11.81 -19.10 22.20
C PRO A 653 10.68 -20.06 21.80
N LYS A 654 10.68 -21.25 22.41
CA LYS A 654 9.73 -22.34 22.09
C LYS A 654 8.25 -22.00 22.35
N TRP A 655 7.98 -20.99 23.19
CA TRP A 655 6.63 -20.51 23.49
C TRP A 655 6.01 -19.71 22.33
N LEU A 656 6.81 -19.26 21.35
CA LEU A 656 6.35 -18.48 20.21
C LEU A 656 6.36 -19.31 18.93
N ILE A 657 5.24 -19.34 18.21
CA ILE A 657 5.19 -19.79 16.81
C ILE A 657 5.21 -18.53 15.94
N VAL A 658 6.29 -18.32 15.20
CA VAL A 658 6.44 -17.17 14.29
C VAL A 658 7.06 -17.61 12.97
N SER A 659 6.61 -17.00 11.88
CA SER A 659 7.21 -17.24 10.56
C SER A 659 8.53 -16.48 10.45
N LYS A 660 9.51 -17.02 9.69
CA LYS A 660 10.83 -16.40 9.51
C LYS A 660 10.79 -14.90 9.11
N PRO A 661 9.87 -14.44 8.23
CA PRO A 661 9.77 -13.02 7.88
C PRO A 661 9.25 -12.11 9.02
N MET A 662 8.62 -12.69 10.04
CA MET A 662 8.02 -11.97 11.17
C MET A 662 8.87 -12.02 12.44
N VAL A 663 10.09 -12.57 12.39
CA VAL A 663 11.01 -12.55 13.53
C VAL A 663 11.42 -11.08 13.81
N PRO A 664 11.16 -10.57 15.03
CA PRO A 664 11.40 -9.17 15.38
C PRO A 664 12.85 -8.88 15.80
N ASP A 665 13.19 -7.59 15.97
CA ASP A 665 14.47 -7.18 16.58
C ASP A 665 14.50 -7.57 18.07
N PHE A 666 13.33 -7.48 18.71
CA PHE A 666 13.12 -7.72 20.13
C PHE A 666 11.96 -8.67 20.38
N LEU A 667 12.07 -9.53 21.40
CA LEU A 667 10.97 -10.36 21.89
C LEU A 667 10.70 -10.10 23.37
N ALA A 668 9.45 -10.21 23.77
CA ALA A 668 9.07 -10.14 25.17
C ALA A 668 9.82 -11.20 25.99
N ARG A 669 10.36 -10.82 27.15
CA ARG A 669 10.97 -11.79 28.06
C ARG A 669 9.95 -12.80 28.58
N ASP A 670 8.81 -12.28 29.00
CA ASP A 670 7.64 -13.05 29.43
C ASP A 670 6.38 -12.44 28.80
N PRO A 671 5.76 -13.09 27.79
CA PRO A 671 4.56 -12.57 27.14
C PRO A 671 3.37 -12.44 28.09
N LYS A 672 3.33 -13.17 29.21
CA LYS A 672 2.24 -13.08 30.20
C LYS A 672 2.30 -11.79 31.03
N LYS A 673 3.44 -11.09 31.05
CA LYS A 673 3.60 -9.81 31.74
C LYS A 673 3.51 -8.61 30.81
N GLN A 674 3.31 -8.84 29.52
CA GLN A 674 3.22 -7.79 28.53
C GLN A 674 1.83 -7.15 28.52
N PRO A 675 1.72 -5.87 28.13
CA PRO A 675 0.43 -5.20 28.04
C PRO A 675 -0.42 -5.78 26.91
N VAL A 676 -1.74 -5.68 27.10
CA VAL A 676 -2.74 -5.96 26.08
C VAL A 676 -3.14 -4.66 25.40
N TRP A 677 -3.12 -4.64 24.08
CA TRP A 677 -3.56 -3.49 23.29
C TRP A 677 -4.76 -3.83 22.44
N GLU A 678 -5.71 -2.91 22.39
CA GLU A 678 -6.84 -2.98 21.49
C GLU A 678 -6.39 -2.55 20.09
N ILE A 679 -6.38 -3.52 19.17
CA ILE A 679 -5.96 -3.32 17.79
C ILE A 679 -7.18 -3.27 16.90
N THR A 680 -7.35 -2.15 16.21
CA THR A 680 -8.41 -1.94 15.23
C THR A 680 -7.84 -1.97 13.82
N GLY A 681 -8.60 -2.53 12.87
CA GLY A 681 -8.27 -2.47 11.45
C GLY A 681 -9.49 -2.28 10.57
N ALA A 682 -9.25 -2.26 9.27
CA ALA A 682 -10.32 -2.18 8.27
C ALA A 682 -11.11 -3.49 8.19
N GLU A 683 -10.41 -4.62 8.27
CA GLU A 683 -10.99 -5.96 8.20
C GLU A 683 -9.97 -7.00 8.69
N PHE A 684 -10.46 -8.18 9.08
CA PHE A 684 -9.63 -9.36 9.24
C PHE A 684 -9.40 -10.02 7.87
N THR A 685 -8.18 -10.44 7.60
CA THR A 685 -7.77 -11.06 6.33
C THR A 685 -7.02 -12.37 6.59
N ASN A 686 -6.92 -13.23 5.60
CA ASN A 686 -6.05 -14.41 5.67
C ASN A 686 -4.95 -14.29 4.60
N GLN A 687 -3.71 -14.05 5.04
CA GLN A 687 -2.54 -13.83 4.15
C GLN A 687 -1.40 -14.83 4.40
N GLY A 688 -1.58 -15.81 5.29
CA GLY A 688 -0.64 -16.92 5.53
C GLY A 688 0.72 -16.57 6.15
N VAL A 689 1.07 -15.29 6.27
CA VAL A 689 2.36 -14.85 6.88
C VAL A 689 2.32 -14.95 8.40
N HIS A 690 1.15 -14.75 8.99
CA HIS A 690 0.91 -14.81 10.42
C HIS A 690 0.50 -16.22 10.86
N THR A 691 0.89 -16.61 12.06
CA THR A 691 0.81 -18.00 12.55
C THR A 691 -0.51 -18.31 13.27
N ALA A 692 -1.34 -17.29 13.50
CA ALA A 692 -2.74 -17.43 13.92
C ALA A 692 -3.62 -17.93 12.76
N GLU A 693 -3.29 -19.11 12.22
CA GLU A 693 -3.99 -19.73 11.06
C GLU A 693 -4.04 -18.85 9.80
N GLY A 694 -3.04 -17.99 9.65
CA GLY A 694 -2.95 -17.03 8.56
C GLY A 694 -3.82 -15.77 8.76
N ILE A 695 -4.63 -15.71 9.82
CA ILE A 695 -5.49 -14.55 10.15
C ILE A 695 -4.60 -13.36 10.53
N SER A 696 -4.92 -12.20 9.96
CA SER A 696 -4.28 -10.93 10.23
C SER A 696 -5.26 -9.77 10.13
N ILE A 697 -4.82 -8.58 10.54
CA ILE A 697 -5.62 -7.35 10.54
C ILE A 697 -5.10 -6.42 9.45
N ARG A 698 -5.97 -5.99 8.53
CA ARG A 698 -5.62 -5.03 7.46
C ARG A 698 -5.62 -3.61 8.03
N PHE A 699 -4.54 -2.87 7.78
CA PHE A 699 -4.30 -1.51 8.30
C PHE A 699 -4.43 -1.41 9.83
N PRO A 700 -3.69 -2.24 10.59
CA PRO A 700 -3.80 -2.29 12.04
C PRO A 700 -3.35 -0.97 12.67
N ARG A 701 -4.05 -0.55 13.72
CA ARG A 701 -3.72 0.60 14.56
C ARG A 701 -3.98 0.24 16.01
N VAL A 702 -3.13 0.73 16.90
CA VAL A 702 -3.44 0.71 18.32
C VAL A 702 -4.48 1.78 18.59
N THR A 703 -5.64 1.36 19.10
CA THR A 703 -6.72 2.26 19.48
C THR A 703 -6.59 2.65 20.94
N ARG A 704 -6.25 1.67 21.78
CA ARG A 704 -6.14 1.86 23.23
C ARG A 704 -5.20 0.84 23.87
N ILE A 705 -4.49 1.24 24.92
CA ILE A 705 -3.79 0.34 25.83
C ILE A 705 -4.79 -0.13 26.88
N ARG A 706 -4.96 -1.45 27.06
CA ARG A 706 -5.98 -2.07 27.91
C ARG A 706 -5.41 -2.41 29.26
N ASP A 707 -5.31 -1.41 30.14
CA ASP A 707 -4.85 -1.61 31.52
C ASP A 707 -5.83 -2.46 32.35
N ASP A 708 -7.07 -2.61 31.87
CA ASP A 708 -8.12 -3.45 32.45
C ASP A 708 -8.04 -4.92 32.02
N LYS A 709 -7.11 -5.28 31.13
CA LYS A 709 -6.93 -6.64 30.63
C LYS A 709 -5.53 -7.17 30.83
N ASP A 710 -5.46 -8.48 30.97
CA ASP A 710 -4.24 -9.25 31.00
C ASP A 710 -4.19 -10.26 29.85
N TRP A 711 -3.07 -10.98 29.77
CA TRP A 711 -2.84 -11.99 28.74
C TRP A 711 -3.92 -13.09 28.70
N ALA A 712 -4.59 -13.38 29.83
CA ALA A 712 -5.61 -14.43 29.94
C ALA A 712 -6.99 -13.98 29.44
N THR A 713 -7.29 -12.68 29.57
CA THR A 713 -8.53 -12.02 29.11
C THR A 713 -8.40 -11.35 27.73
N ALA A 714 -7.19 -11.37 27.16
CA ALA A 714 -6.93 -11.01 25.78
C ALA A 714 -7.61 -11.98 24.80
N THR A 715 -7.83 -11.53 23.57
CA THR A 715 -8.46 -12.33 22.52
C THR A 715 -7.62 -13.59 22.25
N SER A 716 -8.23 -14.76 22.39
CA SER A 716 -7.63 -16.06 22.09
C SER A 716 -7.72 -16.41 20.60
N LEU A 717 -6.99 -17.44 20.16
CA LEU A 717 -7.09 -17.91 18.78
C LEU A 717 -8.51 -18.36 18.41
N ASP A 718 -9.23 -19.04 19.32
CA ASP A 718 -10.59 -19.50 19.08
C ASP A 718 -11.57 -18.33 18.89
N GLU A 719 -11.46 -17.30 19.74
CA GLU A 719 -12.26 -16.07 19.62
C GLU A 719 -11.90 -15.30 18.34
N LEU A 720 -10.63 -15.25 17.98
CA LEU A 720 -10.18 -14.63 16.74
C LEU A 720 -10.78 -15.34 15.51
N ARG A 721 -10.93 -16.68 15.55
CA ARG A 721 -11.66 -17.42 14.49
C ARG A 721 -13.12 -17.01 14.44
N VAL A 722 -13.77 -16.79 15.58
CA VAL A 722 -15.17 -16.32 15.63
C VAL A 722 -15.28 -14.91 15.06
N LEU A 723 -14.37 -14.01 15.43
CA LEU A 723 -14.32 -12.65 14.88
C LEU A 723 -14.09 -12.66 13.36
N PHE A 724 -13.22 -13.54 12.87
CA PHE A 724 -13.00 -13.71 11.43
C PHE A 724 -14.21 -14.29 10.69
N LYS A 725 -14.97 -15.20 11.33
CA LYS A 725 -16.19 -15.82 10.76
C LYS A 725 -17.41 -14.91 10.80
N LYS A 726 -17.52 -14.03 11.80
CA LYS A 726 -18.58 -13.02 11.90
C LYS A 726 -18.48 -12.04 10.74
N ARG A 727 -19.08 -12.39 9.60
CA ARG A 727 -19.41 -11.42 8.56
C ARG A 727 -20.61 -10.60 9.03
N THR A 728 -20.43 -9.28 9.03
CA THR A 728 -21.40 -8.17 8.83
C THR A 728 -22.89 -8.28 9.23
N ASP A 729 -23.32 -9.22 10.06
CA ASP A 729 -24.76 -9.41 10.36
C ASP A 729 -25.22 -8.70 11.64
N SER A 730 -24.31 -8.22 12.50
CA SER A 730 -24.63 -7.55 13.76
C SER A 730 -23.98 -6.17 13.87
N ILE A 731 -24.45 -5.21 13.06
CA ILE A 731 -24.05 -3.81 13.23
C ILE A 731 -25.17 -3.08 13.97
N ASP A 732 -24.84 -2.47 15.11
CA ASP A 732 -25.77 -1.62 15.84
C ASP A 732 -25.88 -0.27 15.13
N PHE A 733 -26.91 -0.15 14.29
CA PHE A 733 -27.17 1.04 13.47
C PHE A 733 -27.67 2.24 14.30
N SER A 734 -28.06 2.05 15.56
CA SER A 734 -28.50 3.15 16.43
C SER A 734 -27.38 4.16 16.70
N LEU A 735 -26.11 3.74 16.58
CA LEU A 735 -24.93 4.57 16.80
C LEU A 735 -24.69 5.62 15.69
N LEU A 736 -25.29 5.46 14.51
CA LEU A 736 -25.09 6.36 13.36
C LEU A 736 -25.92 7.65 13.46
N LEU A 737 -27.06 7.57 14.13
CA LEU A 737 -27.93 8.69 14.45
C LEU A 737 -27.68 8.99 15.92
N GLY A 738 -26.68 9.82 16.24
CA GLY A 738 -26.34 10.14 17.63
C GLY A 738 -27.61 10.45 18.43
N ASN A 739 -27.76 9.87 19.64
CA ASN A 739 -28.96 9.90 20.47
C ASN A 739 -29.69 11.25 20.40
N THR A 740 -30.66 11.35 19.51
CA THR A 740 -31.64 12.44 19.43
C THR A 740 -32.88 11.97 20.19
N SER A 741 -32.66 11.51 21.42
CA SER A 741 -33.70 11.12 22.36
C SER A 741 -33.44 11.75 23.72
N ASP A 742 -33.17 13.05 23.75
CA ASP A 742 -33.32 13.86 24.96
C ASP A 742 -33.53 15.32 24.59
N THR A 743 -34.80 15.70 24.37
CA THR A 743 -35.41 16.97 24.84
C THR A 743 -36.82 17.14 24.28
N LYS A 744 -37.81 16.66 25.04
CA LYS A 744 -39.19 17.16 25.25
C LYS A 744 -40.00 16.02 25.88
N ASN A 745 -40.67 16.10 27.03
CA ASN A 745 -40.90 17.17 27.99
C ASN A 745 -41.69 16.54 29.15
N THR A 746 -41.21 16.61 30.39
CA THR A 746 -42.07 16.84 31.56
C THR A 746 -41.21 17.39 32.69
N ARG A 747 -41.16 18.72 32.81
CA ARG A 747 -40.84 19.37 34.08
C ARG A 747 -42.10 20.09 34.57
N SER A 748 -42.70 19.54 35.63
CA SER A 748 -43.75 20.23 36.39
C SER A 748 -43.20 21.53 37.00
N LYS A 749 -43.89 22.63 36.66
CA LYS A 749 -44.05 23.90 37.38
C LYS A 749 -42.91 24.38 38.30
N LYS A 750 -42.27 25.49 37.89
CA LYS A 750 -42.34 26.80 38.57
C LYS A 750 -41.60 27.85 37.75
N VAL A 751 -42.35 28.83 37.25
CA VAL A 751 -41.82 30.04 36.59
C VAL A 751 -41.59 31.11 37.66
N LYS A 752 -40.40 31.71 37.67
CA LYS A 752 -40.16 33.06 38.18
C LYS A 752 -39.37 33.87 37.13
N LYS A 753 -40.08 34.86 36.59
CA LYS A 753 -39.69 36.22 36.16
C LYS A 753 -38.38 36.50 35.40
N LEU A 754 -38.62 37.21 34.28
CA LEU A 754 -37.89 38.37 33.72
C LEU A 754 -36.51 38.07 33.08
N ASP A 755 -36.08 38.72 31.99
CA ASP A 755 -36.61 39.79 31.16
C ASP A 755 -35.92 39.72 29.79
N SER A 756 -36.60 40.21 28.76
CA SER A 756 -36.13 40.39 27.40
C SER A 756 -35.23 41.63 27.25
N TYR A 757 -34.22 41.59 26.37
CA TYR A 757 -33.77 42.75 25.59
C TYR A 757 -33.10 42.31 24.28
N ASN A 758 -33.73 42.61 23.13
CA ASN A 758 -33.07 43.37 22.06
C ASN A 758 -34.07 43.89 20.99
N ILE A 759 -34.40 45.16 21.16
CA ILE A 759 -34.58 46.27 20.21
C ILE A 759 -34.82 45.95 18.71
N LYS A 760 -36.08 46.20 18.32
CA LYS A 760 -36.62 47.10 17.26
C LYS A 760 -35.95 47.12 15.87
N ARG A 761 -36.77 46.83 14.86
CA ARG A 761 -36.86 47.64 13.63
C ARG A 761 -38.22 48.35 13.59
N THR A 762 -38.16 49.65 13.35
CA THR A 762 -39.26 50.59 13.19
C THR A 762 -39.96 50.44 11.84
N LYS A 763 -41.30 50.51 11.84
CA LYS A 763 -42.07 51.48 11.05
C LYS A 763 -43.55 51.48 11.47
N GLU A 764 -44.02 52.71 11.67
CA GLU A 764 -45.36 53.29 11.71
C GLU A 764 -46.45 52.56 10.89
N ILE A 765 -47.76 52.70 11.04
CA ILE A 765 -48.76 53.37 11.91
C ILE A 765 -50.12 52.84 11.37
N ASN A 766 -51.17 52.82 12.22
CA ASN A 766 -52.62 52.73 11.89
C ASN A 766 -53.18 51.38 11.37
N ASP A 767 -54.40 50.94 11.70
CA ASP A 767 -55.48 51.35 12.61
C ASP A 767 -56.54 50.21 12.59
N GLY A 768 -57.44 50.14 13.56
CA GLY A 768 -58.79 49.56 13.37
C GLY A 768 -59.06 48.06 13.64
N THR A 769 -59.45 47.77 14.88
CA THR A 769 -60.68 47.03 15.34
C THR A 769 -61.28 45.82 14.60
N LEU A 770 -61.51 44.74 15.40
CA LEU A 770 -62.74 43.92 15.62
C LEU A 770 -63.60 43.50 14.40
N ALA A 771 -64.32 42.37 14.35
CA ALA A 771 -64.46 41.09 15.04
C ALA A 771 -65.57 40.34 14.24
N ASP A 772 -65.54 39.02 14.33
CA ASP A 772 -66.65 38.06 14.20
C ASP A 772 -67.42 37.81 12.88
N ASP A 773 -67.37 36.52 12.55
CA ASP A 773 -68.45 35.62 12.11
C ASP A 773 -69.17 35.82 10.76
N ILE A 774 -69.04 34.82 9.87
CA ILE A 774 -70.10 33.86 9.47
C ILE A 774 -69.61 32.92 8.34
N LYS A 775 -69.93 31.62 8.51
CA LYS A 775 -69.94 30.41 7.63
C LYS A 775 -70.46 30.63 6.17
N PRO A 776 -70.25 29.72 5.17
CA PRO A 776 -70.81 28.34 5.07
C PRO A 776 -69.81 27.26 4.57
N ASP A 777 -69.88 26.01 5.07
CA ASP A 777 -70.68 24.87 4.58
C ASP A 777 -70.39 24.46 3.12
N VAL A 778 -69.94 23.20 2.91
CA VAL A 778 -70.75 22.06 2.41
C VAL A 778 -69.97 20.75 2.66
N GLY A 779 -70.54 19.85 3.48
CA GLY A 779 -70.20 18.41 3.53
C GLY A 779 -70.97 17.62 2.46
N ILE A 780 -70.66 16.35 2.17
CA ILE A 780 -71.21 15.17 2.87
C ILE A 780 -70.70 13.92 2.07
N MET A 781 -69.94 13.00 2.70
CA MET A 781 -70.28 11.62 3.16
C MET A 781 -70.30 10.54 2.04
N ASP A 782 -69.98 9.25 2.23
CA ASP A 782 -69.57 8.37 3.34
C ASP A 782 -69.01 7.08 2.69
N TYR A 783 -68.15 6.25 3.30
CA TYR A 783 -68.57 5.21 4.25
C TYR A 783 -67.41 4.63 5.10
N ASP A 784 -67.83 4.26 6.32
CA ASP A 784 -67.13 3.74 7.51
C ASP A 784 -66.35 2.42 7.38
N VAL A 785 -65.29 2.31 8.19
CA VAL A 785 -64.93 1.07 8.92
C VAL A 785 -64.67 1.43 10.39
N LYS A 786 -65.42 0.79 11.29
CA LYS A 786 -65.38 1.01 12.74
C LYS A 786 -64.11 0.44 13.40
N ASN A 787 -63.64 1.20 14.39
CA ASN A 787 -62.67 0.89 15.43
C ASN A 787 -63.03 -0.34 16.25
N GLU A 788 -61.99 -1.01 16.78
CA GLU A 788 -61.89 -1.25 18.22
C GLU A 788 -60.43 -1.37 18.68
N SER A 789 -60.18 -0.78 19.85
CA SER A 789 -58.87 -0.49 20.42
C SER A 789 -58.46 -1.47 21.52
N ALA A 790 -57.16 -1.77 21.55
CA ALA A 790 -56.28 -1.96 22.71
C ALA A 790 -56.65 -3.00 23.80
N GLN A 791 -55.82 -4.05 23.91
CA GLN A 791 -55.42 -4.57 25.22
C GLN A 791 -53.98 -5.12 25.20
N THR A 792 -53.15 -4.41 25.97
CA THR A 792 -51.93 -4.76 26.71
C THR A 792 -51.24 -6.11 26.52
N CYS A 793 -49.91 -5.98 26.37
CA CYS A 793 -48.84 -6.94 26.53
C CYS A 793 -49.03 -7.91 27.73
N GLY A 794 -49.01 -9.20 27.45
CA GLY A 794 -48.93 -10.30 28.41
C GLY A 794 -47.77 -11.22 28.06
N GLU A 795 -47.03 -11.63 29.09
CA GLU A 795 -45.82 -12.45 29.09
C GLU A 795 -45.89 -13.69 28.20
N TRP A 796 -44.80 -13.98 27.47
CA TRP A 796 -44.63 -15.23 26.73
C TRP A 796 -44.41 -16.39 27.71
N LYS A 797 -45.49 -17.08 28.07
CA LYS A 797 -45.42 -18.44 28.61
C LYS A 797 -45.12 -19.41 27.47
N LYS A 798 -44.10 -20.25 27.66
CA LYS A 798 -43.89 -21.50 26.94
C LYS A 798 -45.18 -22.31 26.96
N ASN A 799 -45.71 -22.63 25.79
CA ASN A 799 -46.60 -23.77 25.58
C ASN A 799 -45.99 -24.66 24.50
N ASP A 800 -45.49 -25.80 24.95
CA ASP A 800 -45.24 -26.97 24.13
C ASP A 800 -46.56 -27.41 23.50
N SER A 801 -46.60 -27.47 22.17
CA SER A 801 -47.58 -28.26 21.43
C SER A 801 -46.89 -28.82 20.19
N GLU A 802 -46.81 -30.14 20.14
CA GLU A 802 -46.17 -30.95 19.11
C GLU A 802 -46.80 -30.70 17.74
N GLY A 803 -46.08 -29.97 16.87
CA GLY A 803 -46.30 -29.97 15.43
C GLY A 803 -45.31 -30.95 14.79
N SER A 804 -45.84 -31.97 14.12
CA SER A 804 -45.10 -33.15 13.64
C SER A 804 -43.80 -32.85 12.86
N ASP A 805 -42.67 -33.38 13.34
CA ASP A 805 -41.36 -33.45 12.67
C ASP A 805 -41.31 -34.43 11.47
N ASN A 806 -42.43 -34.65 10.78
CA ASN A 806 -42.50 -35.58 9.66
C ASN A 806 -42.17 -34.86 8.33
N ALA A 807 -41.16 -35.36 7.62
CA ALA A 807 -40.82 -34.91 6.27
C ALA A 807 -41.95 -35.19 5.26
N VAL A 808 -42.34 -34.17 4.49
CA VAL A 808 -43.46 -34.24 3.53
C VAL A 808 -42.99 -34.29 2.07
N PHE A 809 -41.82 -33.73 1.77
CA PHE A 809 -41.19 -33.84 0.45
C PHE A 809 -39.67 -33.72 0.54
N TYR A 810 -39.00 -34.30 -0.46
CA TYR A 810 -37.54 -34.35 -0.55
C TYR A 810 -37.05 -33.54 -1.74
N ALA A 811 -35.94 -32.81 -1.56
CA ALA A 811 -35.20 -32.18 -2.64
C ALA A 811 -33.81 -32.79 -2.74
N PHE A 812 -33.37 -33.09 -3.96
CA PHE A 812 -32.02 -33.59 -4.23
C PHE A 812 -31.20 -32.51 -4.91
N LEU A 813 -30.04 -32.20 -4.33
CA LEU A 813 -29.05 -31.27 -4.88
C LEU A 813 -27.76 -32.07 -5.11
N ASN A 814 -27.47 -32.44 -6.35
CA ASN A 814 -26.37 -33.35 -6.69
C ASN A 814 -26.46 -34.70 -5.94
N ASN A 815 -25.47 -35.03 -5.09
CA ASN A 815 -25.41 -36.27 -4.31
C ASN A 815 -25.99 -36.15 -2.89
N ASP A 816 -26.51 -34.97 -2.52
CA ASP A 816 -27.06 -34.68 -1.20
C ASP A 816 -28.60 -34.55 -1.28
N TYR A 817 -29.30 -34.89 -0.19
CA TYR A 817 -30.76 -34.76 -0.08
C TYR A 817 -31.14 -33.90 1.13
N ILE A 818 -32.22 -33.13 0.98
CA ILE A 818 -32.75 -32.24 2.02
C ILE A 818 -34.22 -32.58 2.25
N GLU A 819 -34.57 -32.78 3.53
CA GLU A 819 -35.92 -33.04 3.99
C GLU A 819 -36.61 -31.73 4.38
N TYR A 820 -37.87 -31.57 3.96
CA TYR A 820 -38.66 -30.39 4.30
C TYR A 820 -39.93 -30.77 5.06
N SER A 821 -40.26 -29.93 6.03
CA SER A 821 -41.57 -29.93 6.70
C SER A 821 -42.68 -29.45 5.77
N ALA A 822 -43.94 -29.65 6.17
CA ALA A 822 -45.11 -29.19 5.43
C ALA A 822 -45.15 -27.67 5.19
N ASP A 823 -44.51 -26.88 6.06
CA ASP A 823 -44.40 -25.42 5.98
C ASP A 823 -43.12 -24.94 5.27
N GLY A 824 -42.33 -25.86 4.69
CA GLY A 824 -41.18 -25.54 3.84
C GLY A 824 -39.89 -25.23 4.61
N ARG A 825 -39.81 -25.59 5.90
CA ARG A 825 -38.56 -25.49 6.67
C ARG A 825 -37.68 -26.71 6.39
N PRO A 826 -36.37 -26.53 6.13
CA PRO A 826 -35.45 -27.66 6.04
C PRO A 826 -35.28 -28.27 7.42
N LEU A 827 -35.61 -29.56 7.55
CA LEU A 827 -35.54 -30.29 8.81
C LEU A 827 -34.14 -30.82 9.10
N ASN A 828 -33.36 -31.13 8.05
CA ASN A 828 -31.99 -31.63 8.17
C ASN A 828 -31.10 -31.09 7.03
N TRP A 829 -30.10 -30.28 7.37
CA TRP A 829 -28.94 -30.00 6.51
C TRP A 829 -27.68 -30.41 7.28
N ILE A 830 -27.05 -31.52 6.89
CA ILE A 830 -25.71 -31.91 7.36
C ILE A 830 -24.91 -32.31 6.12
N GLU A 831 -23.82 -31.60 5.88
CA GLU A 831 -22.93 -31.81 4.74
C GLU A 831 -22.35 -33.25 4.76
N GLY A 832 -22.54 -34.02 3.68
CA GLY A 832 -21.92 -35.35 3.50
C GLY A 832 -22.71 -36.58 3.97
N ARG A 833 -24.00 -36.47 4.33
CA ARG A 833 -24.86 -37.64 4.64
C ARG A 833 -25.62 -38.15 3.40
N LYS A 834 -25.51 -39.45 3.09
CA LYS A 834 -26.31 -40.16 2.07
C LYS A 834 -27.47 -40.93 2.72
N PRO A 835 -28.61 -41.15 2.03
CA PRO A 835 -29.65 -42.06 2.52
C PRO A 835 -29.13 -43.50 2.51
N ASN A 836 -29.36 -44.25 3.60
CA ASN A 836 -28.86 -45.62 3.77
C ASN A 836 -29.46 -46.64 2.77
N GLU A 837 -30.55 -46.30 2.08
CA GLU A 837 -31.30 -47.22 1.20
C GLU A 837 -31.41 -46.77 -0.27
N GLY A 838 -30.72 -45.69 -0.67
CA GLY A 838 -30.79 -45.14 -2.04
C GLY A 838 -32.05 -44.31 -2.33
N LEU A 839 -32.27 -43.94 -3.60
CA LEU A 839 -33.41 -43.12 -4.04
C LEU A 839 -34.74 -43.91 -3.98
N PRO A 840 -35.87 -43.31 -3.54
CA PRO A 840 -37.17 -43.98 -3.52
C PRO A 840 -37.63 -44.45 -4.91
N ARG A 841 -38.34 -45.59 -4.98
CA ARG A 841 -38.94 -46.10 -6.23
C ARG A 841 -40.01 -45.11 -6.72
N GLY A 842 -39.66 -44.29 -7.72
CA GLY A 842 -40.53 -43.27 -8.31
C GLY A 842 -39.85 -41.93 -8.58
N ALA A 843 -38.61 -41.72 -8.14
CA ALA A 843 -37.83 -40.53 -8.46
C ALA A 843 -37.56 -40.44 -9.97
N LYS A 844 -38.03 -39.36 -10.64
CA LYS A 844 -37.77 -39.07 -12.06
C LYS A 844 -36.98 -37.77 -12.22
N PRO A 845 -35.96 -37.73 -13.11
CA PRO A 845 -35.21 -36.52 -13.38
C PRO A 845 -36.10 -35.44 -13.99
N LEU A 846 -35.80 -34.17 -13.72
CA LEU A 846 -36.52 -33.04 -14.33
C LEU A 846 -36.47 -33.09 -15.87
N SER A 847 -35.43 -33.69 -16.44
CA SER A 847 -35.24 -33.89 -17.89
C SER A 847 -36.17 -34.93 -18.52
N GLU A 848 -36.87 -35.75 -17.74
CA GLU A 848 -37.75 -36.83 -18.23
C GLU A 848 -39.25 -36.51 -18.10
N ARG A 849 -39.62 -35.27 -17.73
CA ARG A 849 -41.03 -34.85 -17.61
C ARG A 849 -41.50 -34.01 -18.80
N GLY A 850 -42.71 -34.28 -19.28
CA GLY A 850 -43.30 -33.62 -20.43
C GLY A 850 -43.73 -32.16 -20.17
N PRO A 851 -43.88 -31.33 -21.21
CA PRO A 851 -44.18 -29.90 -21.09
C PRO A 851 -45.46 -29.60 -20.30
N ALA A 852 -46.48 -30.46 -20.39
CA ALA A 852 -47.75 -30.30 -19.68
C ALA A 852 -47.62 -30.46 -18.15
N GLU A 853 -46.67 -31.27 -17.66
CA GLU A 853 -46.39 -31.42 -16.23
C GLU A 853 -45.56 -30.25 -15.70
N MET A 854 -44.67 -29.67 -16.52
CA MET A 854 -43.86 -28.50 -16.16
C MET A 854 -44.69 -27.22 -15.99
N VAL A 855 -45.85 -27.09 -16.66
CA VAL A 855 -46.73 -25.92 -16.54
C VAL A 855 -47.44 -25.85 -15.17
N SER A 856 -47.63 -26.97 -14.48
CA SER A 856 -48.08 -26.94 -13.07
C SER A 856 -47.00 -26.49 -12.08
N PHE A 857 -45.74 -26.44 -12.52
CA PHE A 857 -44.55 -26.11 -11.73
C PHE A 857 -43.85 -24.87 -12.27
N THR A 858 -44.60 -23.81 -12.59
CA THR A 858 -44.01 -22.47 -12.69
C THR A 858 -43.88 -21.86 -11.29
N THR A 859 -42.68 -21.35 -11.01
CA THR A 859 -42.24 -20.67 -9.79
C THR A 859 -43.26 -19.67 -9.24
N GLU A 860 -44.08 -19.04 -10.10
CA GLU A 860 -45.15 -18.10 -9.74
C GLU A 860 -46.23 -18.68 -8.82
N LYS A 861 -46.64 -19.95 -8.99
CA LYS A 861 -47.71 -20.54 -8.15
C LYS A 861 -47.21 -20.96 -6.77
N LEU A 862 -45.96 -21.40 -6.67
CA LEU A 862 -45.31 -21.71 -5.38
C LEU A 862 -45.04 -20.43 -4.60
N GLN A 863 -44.57 -19.38 -5.30
CA GLN A 863 -44.32 -18.07 -4.74
C GLN A 863 -45.62 -17.43 -4.26
N ARG A 864 -46.70 -17.42 -5.06
CA ARG A 864 -48.01 -16.90 -4.63
C ARG A 864 -48.59 -17.61 -3.40
N LYS A 865 -48.48 -18.94 -3.28
CA LYS A 865 -48.98 -19.65 -2.10
C LYS A 865 -48.18 -19.37 -0.82
N LEU A 866 -46.88 -19.08 -0.95
CA LEU A 866 -46.00 -18.73 0.17
C LEU A 866 -46.15 -17.25 0.59
N THR A 867 -46.32 -16.32 -0.36
CA THR A 867 -46.51 -14.90 -0.07
C THR A 867 -47.88 -14.61 0.56
N LEU A 868 -48.92 -15.37 0.22
CA LEU A 868 -50.28 -15.20 0.79
C LEU A 868 -50.41 -15.59 2.26
N ARG A 869 -49.40 -16.27 2.85
CA ARG A 869 -49.41 -16.67 4.28
C ARG A 869 -48.41 -15.92 5.14
N ASN A 870 -47.43 -15.23 4.57
CA ASN A 870 -46.51 -14.38 5.32
C ASN A 870 -45.89 -13.30 4.41
N PRO A 871 -46.19 -12.00 4.61
CA PRO A 871 -45.72 -10.93 3.71
C PRO A 871 -44.22 -10.61 3.84
N TYR A 872 -43.48 -11.23 4.76
CA TYR A 872 -42.03 -11.02 4.93
C TYR A 872 -41.15 -12.02 4.15
N ILE A 873 -41.74 -12.98 3.43
CA ILE A 873 -40.99 -14.02 2.67
C ILE A 873 -40.98 -13.69 1.17
N SER A 874 -40.55 -12.48 0.81
CA SER A 874 -40.42 -12.05 -0.60
C SER A 874 -38.97 -11.89 -1.06
N THR A 875 -37.97 -11.98 -0.17
CA THR A 875 -36.60 -11.54 -0.48
C THR A 875 -35.50 -12.57 -0.22
N ALA A 876 -35.85 -13.84 0.09
CA ALA A 876 -34.85 -14.88 0.33
C ALA A 876 -35.27 -16.22 -0.29
N ILE A 877 -35.17 -16.34 -1.62
CA ILE A 877 -35.05 -17.65 -2.27
C ILE A 877 -33.91 -17.51 -3.30
N PRO A 878 -32.70 -18.06 -3.04
CA PRO A 878 -31.73 -18.26 -4.10
C PRO A 878 -32.34 -19.23 -5.12
N HIS A 879 -32.10 -19.02 -6.40
CA HIS A 879 -32.49 -19.95 -7.46
C HIS A 879 -31.86 -21.35 -7.21
N ILE A 880 -32.56 -22.20 -6.47
CA ILE A 880 -32.21 -23.60 -6.26
C ILE A 880 -32.68 -24.36 -7.49
N TYR A 881 -31.73 -24.78 -8.35
CA TYR A 881 -32.00 -25.75 -9.40
C TYR A 881 -32.14 -27.13 -8.74
N CYS A 882 -33.37 -27.55 -8.44
CA CYS A 882 -33.67 -28.89 -7.95
C CYS A 882 -33.63 -29.90 -9.10
N THR A 883 -32.87 -30.98 -8.93
CA THR A 883 -32.73 -32.02 -9.98
C THR A 883 -33.82 -33.09 -9.90
N TYR A 884 -34.38 -33.34 -8.70
CA TYR A 884 -35.47 -34.29 -8.43
C TYR A 884 -36.35 -33.80 -7.28
N ILE A 885 -37.67 -34.02 -7.36
CA ILE A 885 -38.63 -33.83 -6.26
C ILE A 885 -39.48 -35.10 -6.13
N VAL A 886 -39.55 -35.66 -4.93
CA VAL A 886 -40.37 -36.84 -4.61
C VAL A 886 -41.27 -36.52 -3.42
N TYR A 887 -42.57 -36.78 -3.58
CA TYR A 887 -43.56 -36.69 -2.50
C TYR A 887 -43.70 -38.05 -1.83
N LYS A 888 -43.85 -38.04 -0.50
CA LYS A 888 -44.02 -39.25 0.30
C LYS A 888 -45.46 -39.77 0.28
#